data_AF-F1A419-F1
#
_entry.id   AF-F1A419-F1
#
_cell.length_a   1.000
_cell.length_b   1.000
_cell.length_c   1.000
_cell.angle_alpha   90.00
_cell.angle_beta   90.00
_cell.angle_gamma   90.00
#
_symmetry.space_group_name_H-M   'P 1'
#
loop_
_entity.id
_entity.type
_entity.pdbx_description
1 polymer ?
#
loop_
_entity_poly.entity_id
_entity_poly.type
_entity_poly.pdbx_seq_one_letter_code
_entity_poly.pdbx_strand_id
1 'polypeptide(L)'
;KINPNFIDLKDNYDFKLLERFYQELVIPNFPNEHELEPLENWVEMFNDNEDNLNDDNSNNSFGYHNSNKIISDNNINNYNNSNYNINEDEDSLIFIGSTNNEGSATYSSSYSNNIIMNNGADIYTTATNSECSDEDDRVDFHILLAICPPEHVIPGQSNILGGIVFEYYPSINCGCITYLLVNTNYRGQGFAAILLKEASSRLMENGKTRGHLSGCNAIFLETNSAEKVKPEDDVMDPAKRHAIFYKLGIRLLDFDYIQPPLSNESGKCKDLLLTCLLTPTIPKQVFGKEERYYLPSSLLLNFLRVFWASCYSRLENKDWEQDVDFRRMMDQLNRREKIPLLDLPWNRPWTLLDLRDSFDSKQLITKFYNQVLVPNYPGINELEPLDVWFKMLPTSSEQQQQKEQKQKQQDTQLLIDNEDFHLLVALRYHEDEDTSKQEPIICGGLAFEYHKETNCGLLTYFLVGDGPNNRSENMARALIQRAVDILEQNAIDCGNLAGCNAIFLESNEVHRDLPSNDTGKSSVDAAIKTNKCNTIETNITEISYKKEFLFNMGWRKLDIQYVQPPLSTENIKSKSLNLLVLITPRIPQLNIGTEQYYYLPNTLINSFIVSFWESTSKRNHNCHKLANWYERDHDYMTMLDSISRRERIPLIDSLEQWKTNQSISIIDLAVDYHQDLFNEFYNCLPQDIDIESREQLEQLLKHSSSVTTYQSKSSVSRRPEDIHILLAVSYFDQNKTTPTILGSSIFSYLLNSNCGIITNVLTHQNNILSSNLLQFSKDPQENRMIDTILLNESVEIINIISKSKTHISGPNTIFLEALKSTSGSKVCEVSNADKLIQLPFSFEIQNLGWNIVDINYYKPPRSNNTLNNSSSSLSILCALQTEQIPKLDDLTTFYIPRELLRAFIKSYWATLFTRNQISIEEFSKSETNTKMNQQTKSRDKFLLLD
;
A
#
# COMPACT_ATOMS: atom_id res chain seq x y z
N LYS A 1 -30.91 30.06 13.99
CA LYS A 1 -30.22 29.64 12.75
C LYS A 1 -30.98 30.29 11.62
N ILE A 2 -30.32 31.12 10.81
CA ILE A 2 -30.96 31.81 9.68
C ILE A 2 -31.14 30.79 8.55
N ASN A 3 -32.34 30.69 8.00
CA ASN A 3 -32.62 29.91 6.80
C ASN A 3 -32.64 30.88 5.60
N PRO A 4 -31.61 30.89 4.74
CA PRO A 4 -31.54 31.83 3.64
C PRO A 4 -32.58 31.54 2.56
N ASN A 5 -33.02 32.59 1.87
CA ASN A 5 -33.71 32.48 0.59
C ASN A 5 -32.65 32.46 -0.52
N PHE A 6 -32.71 31.49 -1.43
CA PHE A 6 -31.77 31.39 -2.54
C PHE A 6 -32.33 32.06 -3.79
N ILE A 7 -31.50 32.88 -4.44
CA ILE A 7 -31.79 33.50 -5.73
C ILE A 7 -30.67 33.11 -6.68
N ASP A 8 -30.99 32.41 -7.77
CA ASP A 8 -30.07 32.14 -8.87
C ASP A 8 -30.31 33.17 -9.97
N LEU A 9 -29.31 33.99 -10.26
CA LEU A 9 -29.40 35.06 -11.25
C LEU A 9 -29.46 34.54 -12.69
N LYS A 10 -29.13 33.27 -12.95
CA LYS A 10 -29.36 32.65 -14.26
C LYS A 10 -30.85 32.54 -14.58
N ASP A 11 -31.64 32.14 -13.58
CA ASP A 11 -33.08 31.94 -13.75
C ASP A 11 -33.89 33.21 -13.43
N ASN A 12 -33.32 34.12 -12.62
CA ASN A 12 -33.97 35.33 -12.13
C ASN A 12 -33.02 36.53 -12.19
N TYR A 13 -32.62 36.91 -13.40
CA TYR A 13 -31.65 37.99 -13.59
C TYR A 13 -32.14 39.33 -13.02
N ASP A 14 -31.34 39.94 -12.16
CA ASP A 14 -31.55 41.28 -11.60
C ASP A 14 -30.20 42.01 -11.53
N PHE A 15 -29.97 42.92 -12.47
CA PHE A 15 -28.73 43.69 -12.56
C PHE A 15 -28.41 44.47 -11.28
N LYS A 16 -29.42 45.03 -10.59
CA LYS A 16 -29.16 45.78 -9.34
C LYS A 16 -28.73 44.86 -8.22
N LEU A 17 -29.29 43.64 -8.17
CA LEU A 17 -28.87 42.64 -7.20
C LEU A 17 -27.45 42.12 -7.50
N LEU A 18 -27.12 41.93 -8.77
CA LEU A 18 -25.77 41.59 -9.24
C LEU A 18 -24.75 42.66 -8.86
N GLU A 19 -25.02 43.92 -9.21
CA GLU A 19 -24.17 45.08 -8.88
C GLU A 19 -23.95 45.17 -7.37
N ARG A 20 -25.01 45.00 -6.56
CA ARG A 20 -24.89 44.97 -5.10
C ARG A 20 -24.03 43.81 -4.61
N PHE A 21 -24.21 42.60 -5.13
CA PHE A 21 -23.35 41.46 -4.77
C PHE A 21 -21.87 41.75 -5.09
N TYR A 22 -21.61 42.29 -6.28
CA TYR A 22 -20.27 42.63 -6.73
C TYR A 22 -19.61 43.69 -5.82
N GLN A 23 -20.30 44.80 -5.57
CA GLN A 23 -19.80 45.91 -4.76
C GLN A 23 -19.70 45.56 -3.26
N GLU A 24 -20.70 44.86 -2.71
CA GLU A 24 -20.79 44.59 -1.27
C GLU A 24 -19.98 43.35 -0.83
N LEU A 25 -19.76 42.37 -1.71
CA LEU A 25 -19.05 41.13 -1.38
C LEU A 25 -17.83 40.84 -2.26
N VAL A 26 -17.88 41.02 -3.57
CA VAL A 26 -16.76 40.62 -4.45
C VAL A 26 -15.56 41.53 -4.22
N ILE A 27 -15.69 42.84 -4.49
CA ILE A 27 -14.59 43.81 -4.36
C ILE A 27 -13.93 43.77 -2.96
N PRO A 28 -14.66 43.76 -1.83
CA PRO A 28 -14.02 43.76 -0.51
C PRO A 28 -13.26 42.47 -0.16
N ASN A 29 -13.47 41.37 -0.90
CA ASN A 29 -12.81 40.08 -0.66
C ASN A 29 -11.64 39.79 -1.61
N PHE A 30 -11.33 40.69 -2.54
CA PHE A 30 -10.20 40.57 -3.45
C PHE A 30 -9.44 41.91 -3.49
N PRO A 31 -8.42 42.08 -2.63
CA PRO A 31 -7.68 43.35 -2.53
C PRO A 31 -6.81 43.62 -3.76
N ASN A 32 -6.52 42.59 -4.55
CA ASN A 32 -5.78 42.68 -5.80
C ASN A 32 -6.76 42.75 -6.97
N GLU A 33 -6.82 43.91 -7.65
CA GLU A 33 -7.72 44.11 -8.79
C GLU A 33 -7.42 43.15 -9.95
N HIS A 34 -6.20 42.62 -10.05
CA HIS A 34 -5.84 41.65 -11.10
C HIS A 34 -6.42 40.25 -10.88
N GLU A 35 -6.93 39.95 -9.69
CA GLU A 35 -7.64 38.68 -9.38
C GLU A 35 -9.16 38.79 -9.61
N LEU A 36 -9.65 40.01 -9.90
CA LEU A 36 -11.06 40.27 -10.14
C LEU A 36 -11.39 40.20 -11.62
N GLU A 37 -12.40 39.41 -11.95
CA GLU A 37 -13.05 39.51 -13.24
C GLU A 37 -13.97 40.75 -13.26
N PRO A 38 -13.84 41.65 -14.26
CA PRO A 38 -14.68 42.83 -14.37
C PRO A 38 -16.17 42.49 -14.37
N LEU A 39 -16.99 43.34 -13.73
CA LEU A 39 -18.45 43.17 -13.67
C LEU A 39 -19.07 43.10 -15.08
N GLU A 40 -18.49 43.83 -16.04
CA GLU A 40 -18.91 43.84 -17.44
C GLU A 40 -18.85 42.44 -18.07
N ASN A 41 -17.82 41.66 -17.76
CA ASN A 41 -17.69 40.28 -18.25
C ASN A 41 -18.82 39.40 -17.71
N TRP A 42 -19.22 39.58 -16.44
CA TRP A 42 -20.33 38.80 -15.86
C TRP A 42 -21.67 39.15 -16.53
N VAL A 43 -21.87 40.42 -16.88
CA VAL A 43 -23.07 40.88 -17.60
C VAL A 43 -23.10 40.28 -19.02
N GLU A 44 -21.97 40.26 -19.71
CA GLU A 44 -21.82 39.63 -21.04
C GLU A 44 -22.19 38.14 -21.00
N MET A 45 -21.69 37.39 -20.01
CA MET A 45 -22.00 35.96 -19.86
C MET A 45 -23.49 35.66 -19.63
N PHE A 46 -24.27 36.59 -19.07
CA PHE A 46 -25.73 36.48 -19.00
C PHE A 46 -26.40 36.83 -20.33
N ASN A 47 -25.98 37.93 -20.99
CA ASN A 47 -26.60 38.47 -22.19
C ASN A 47 -26.48 37.55 -23.40
N ASP A 48 -25.35 36.86 -23.54
CA ASP A 48 -25.17 35.93 -24.63
C ASP A 48 -26.37 34.95 -24.67
N ASN A 49 -27.04 34.63 -23.54
CA ASN A 49 -28.10 33.62 -23.43
C ASN A 49 -29.42 34.07 -24.06
N GLU A 50 -29.65 35.37 -24.24
CA GLU A 50 -30.95 35.91 -24.66
C GLU A 50 -31.06 36.17 -26.17
N ASP A 51 -29.94 36.35 -26.88
CA ASP A 51 -29.93 36.83 -28.27
C ASP A 51 -30.54 35.84 -29.30
N ASN A 52 -30.72 34.56 -28.97
CA ASN A 52 -31.33 33.57 -29.87
C ASN A 52 -32.86 33.39 -29.71
N LEU A 53 -33.50 34.01 -28.71
CA LEU A 53 -34.95 33.86 -28.51
C LEU A 53 -35.80 34.92 -29.24
N ASN A 54 -35.18 35.94 -29.85
CA ASN A 54 -35.89 37.09 -30.41
C ASN A 54 -35.78 37.27 -31.94
N ASP A 55 -35.14 36.36 -32.68
CA ASP A 55 -34.98 36.54 -34.13
C ASP A 55 -36.22 36.14 -34.97
N ASP A 56 -37.28 35.64 -34.32
CA ASP A 56 -38.61 35.45 -34.94
C ASP A 56 -39.62 36.48 -34.42
N ASN A 57 -39.64 37.64 -35.09
CA ASN A 57 -40.61 38.76 -34.99
C ASN A 57 -40.29 39.87 -33.96
N SER A 58 -39.65 40.95 -34.42
CA SER A 58 -40.36 42.19 -34.78
C SER A 58 -39.41 43.38 -34.89
N ASN A 59 -39.58 44.16 -35.97
CA ASN A 59 -39.14 45.54 -36.05
C ASN A 59 -39.77 46.35 -34.91
N ASN A 60 -39.07 46.55 -33.81
CA ASN A 60 -39.29 47.68 -32.90
C ASN A 60 -37.99 48.04 -32.17
N SER A 61 -37.28 48.99 -32.78
CA SER A 61 -36.20 49.76 -32.19
C SER A 61 -36.65 50.41 -30.87
N PHE A 62 -36.29 49.81 -29.74
CA PHE A 62 -36.25 50.50 -28.44
C PHE A 62 -34.86 51.10 -28.24
N GLY A 63 -34.76 52.41 -28.46
CA GLY A 63 -33.57 53.18 -28.15
C GLY A 63 -33.39 53.34 -26.65
N TYR A 64 -32.25 52.89 -26.13
CA TYR A 64 -31.76 53.28 -24.82
C TYR A 64 -31.35 54.76 -24.85
N HIS A 65 -32.22 55.63 -24.35
CA HIS A 65 -31.88 57.02 -24.07
C HIS A 65 -31.09 57.09 -22.76
N ASN A 66 -29.78 57.25 -22.90
CA ASN A 66 -28.87 57.58 -21.81
C ASN A 66 -28.95 59.09 -21.54
N SER A 67 -29.66 59.50 -20.48
CA SER A 67 -29.72 60.89 -20.03
C SER A 67 -28.93 61.08 -18.74
N ASN A 68 -27.68 61.51 -18.87
CA ASN A 68 -27.00 62.44 -17.96
C ASN A 68 -25.57 62.71 -18.47
N LYS A 69 -25.39 63.76 -19.27
CA LYS A 69 -24.08 64.42 -19.34
C LYS A 69 -24.24 65.92 -19.54
N ILE A 70 -23.68 66.62 -18.57
CA ILE A 70 -23.62 68.07 -18.41
C ILE A 70 -22.86 68.69 -19.58
N ILE A 71 -23.43 69.78 -20.11
CA ILE A 71 -22.86 70.64 -21.13
C ILE A 71 -21.64 71.37 -20.56
N SER A 72 -20.50 71.23 -21.24
CA SER A 72 -19.48 72.27 -21.28
C SER A 72 -18.77 72.22 -22.64
N ASP A 73 -19.13 73.18 -23.48
CA ASP A 73 -18.45 73.52 -24.72
C ASP A 73 -17.00 73.96 -24.45
N ASN A 74 -16.04 73.45 -25.25
CA ASN A 74 -15.26 74.27 -26.20
C ASN A 74 -14.07 73.54 -26.83
N ASN A 75 -13.83 73.91 -28.09
CA ASN A 75 -12.58 73.88 -28.88
C ASN A 75 -12.22 72.66 -29.74
N ILE A 76 -12.74 72.72 -30.97
CA ILE A 76 -12.03 72.75 -32.26
C ILE A 76 -10.49 72.62 -32.19
N ASN A 77 -9.94 71.60 -32.86
CA ASN A 77 -8.92 71.80 -33.91
C ASN A 77 -8.70 70.56 -34.80
N ASN A 78 -8.31 70.88 -36.03
CA ASN A 78 -8.20 70.09 -37.26
C ASN A 78 -6.97 69.16 -37.36
N TYR A 79 -7.01 68.34 -38.44
CA TYR A 79 -5.93 67.68 -39.20
C TYR A 79 -5.49 66.30 -38.65
N ASN A 80 -5.23 65.25 -39.45
CA ASN A 80 -4.94 65.18 -40.88
C ASN A 80 -5.13 63.74 -41.42
N ASN A 81 -5.41 63.66 -42.73
CA ASN A 81 -5.35 62.49 -43.59
C ASN A 81 -3.96 61.83 -43.63
N SER A 82 -3.92 60.50 -43.78
CA SER A 82 -2.98 59.83 -44.70
C SER A 82 -3.40 58.40 -45.01
N ASN A 83 -3.89 58.20 -46.24
CA ASN A 83 -3.83 56.96 -46.99
C ASN A 83 -2.37 56.51 -47.16
N TYR A 84 -2.08 55.21 -47.16
CA TYR A 84 -1.08 54.65 -48.09
C TYR A 84 -1.43 53.23 -48.52
N ASN A 85 -1.11 52.99 -49.78
CA ASN A 85 -1.50 51.91 -50.66
C ASN A 85 -0.81 50.57 -50.40
N ILE A 86 -1.56 49.55 -50.84
CA ILE A 86 -1.19 48.22 -51.29
C ILE A 86 -0.03 48.27 -52.29
N ASN A 87 0.92 47.34 -52.18
CA ASN A 87 1.70 46.83 -53.30
C ASN A 87 1.83 45.30 -53.17
N GLU A 88 1.49 44.65 -54.27
CA GLU A 88 1.73 43.24 -54.63
C GLU A 88 3.20 43.03 -55.04
N ASP A 89 3.62 41.76 -55.03
CA ASP A 89 4.64 41.06 -55.84
C ASP A 89 5.26 39.94 -54.96
N GLU A 90 4.83 38.68 -55.11
CA GLU A 90 5.27 37.64 -56.06
C GLU A 90 6.64 36.98 -55.78
N ASP A 91 6.59 35.65 -55.93
CA ASP A 91 7.65 34.66 -56.17
C ASP A 91 8.57 34.14 -55.04
N SER A 92 8.34 32.87 -54.66
CA SER A 92 9.30 31.79 -54.97
C SER A 92 8.77 30.37 -54.67
N LEU A 93 8.73 29.56 -55.74
CA LEU A 93 8.54 28.11 -55.85
C LEU A 93 9.76 27.30 -55.38
N ILE A 94 9.57 26.16 -54.67
CA ILE A 94 10.31 24.86 -54.80
C ILE A 94 9.42 23.73 -54.18
N PHE A 95 8.74 22.86 -54.95
CA PHE A 95 9.12 21.54 -55.51
C PHE A 95 9.37 20.38 -54.52
N ILE A 96 8.40 19.46 -54.35
CA ILE A 96 8.65 18.04 -54.02
C ILE A 96 7.75 17.17 -54.89
N GLY A 97 8.37 16.29 -55.67
CA GLY A 97 7.74 15.40 -56.64
C GLY A 97 7.30 14.06 -56.05
N SER A 98 6.14 13.60 -56.53
CA SER A 98 5.59 12.27 -56.33
C SER A 98 6.15 11.29 -57.36
N THR A 99 6.50 10.08 -56.95
CA THR A 99 6.64 8.92 -57.83
C THR A 99 5.82 7.77 -57.29
N ASN A 100 4.73 7.47 -57.99
CA ASN A 100 3.96 6.24 -57.87
C ASN A 100 4.74 5.09 -58.52
N ASN A 101 4.74 3.93 -57.87
CA ASN A 101 5.04 2.66 -58.55
C ASN A 101 4.08 1.59 -58.05
N GLU A 102 3.19 1.21 -58.97
CA GLU A 102 2.29 0.07 -58.84
C GLU A 102 3.04 -1.23 -59.15
N GLY A 103 2.82 -2.26 -58.33
CA GLY A 103 3.36 -3.60 -58.54
C GLY A 103 2.44 -4.63 -57.91
N SER A 104 1.52 -5.13 -58.72
CA SER A 104 0.59 -6.22 -58.41
C SER A 104 1.30 -7.58 -58.31
N ALA A 105 0.97 -8.36 -57.27
CA ALA A 105 1.11 -9.82 -57.30
C ALA A 105 0.08 -10.48 -56.34
N THR A 106 -0.81 -11.26 -56.95
CA THR A 106 -1.74 -12.22 -56.34
C THR A 106 -1.01 -13.42 -55.73
N TYR A 107 -1.44 -13.92 -54.55
CA TYR A 107 -1.92 -15.31 -54.32
C TYR A 107 -2.26 -15.58 -52.83
N SER A 108 -3.48 -16.12 -52.63
CA SER A 108 -3.96 -17.08 -51.62
C SER A 108 -3.30 -17.20 -50.24
N SER A 109 -4.08 -17.09 -49.16
CA SER A 109 -4.35 -18.20 -48.22
C SER A 109 -5.24 -17.82 -47.03
N SER A 110 -6.23 -18.69 -46.76
CA SER A 110 -6.76 -19.14 -45.46
C SER A 110 -7.08 -18.13 -44.34
N TYR A 111 -8.37 -18.11 -44.00
CA TYR A 111 -8.95 -17.61 -42.76
C TYR A 111 -8.28 -18.18 -41.51
N SER A 112 -7.76 -17.29 -40.67
CA SER A 112 -7.56 -17.51 -39.24
C SER A 112 -7.80 -16.17 -38.54
N ASN A 113 -8.79 -16.16 -37.65
CA ASN A 113 -9.21 -15.00 -36.85
C ASN A 113 -8.06 -14.55 -35.94
N ASN A 114 -7.42 -13.43 -36.29
CA ASN A 114 -6.62 -12.63 -35.37
C ASN A 114 -7.31 -11.28 -35.22
N ILE A 115 -7.96 -11.07 -34.07
CA ILE A 115 -8.38 -9.76 -33.61
C ILE A 115 -7.11 -9.06 -33.13
N ILE A 116 -6.55 -8.22 -34.00
CA ILE A 116 -5.52 -7.25 -33.63
C ILE A 116 -6.27 -6.11 -32.93
N MET A 117 -6.16 -6.03 -31.60
CA MET A 117 -6.47 -4.80 -30.88
C MET A 117 -5.33 -3.82 -31.12
N ASN A 118 -5.50 -2.96 -32.12
CA ASN A 118 -4.69 -1.75 -32.24
C ASN A 118 -5.16 -0.75 -31.19
N ASN A 119 -4.19 -0.19 -30.47
CA ASN A 119 -4.35 0.87 -29.48
C ASN A 119 -5.22 2.02 -30.01
N GLY A 120 -6.35 2.24 -29.35
CA GLY A 120 -7.33 3.29 -29.64
C GLY A 120 -6.91 4.66 -29.12
N ALA A 121 -5.77 5.16 -29.58
CA ALA A 121 -5.40 6.56 -29.48
C ALA A 121 -5.20 7.06 -30.91
N ASP A 122 -6.29 7.46 -31.56
CA ASP A 122 -6.40 8.35 -32.73
C ASP A 122 -7.74 8.14 -33.46
N ILE A 123 -8.87 8.35 -32.75
CA ILE A 123 -10.18 8.61 -33.38
C ILE A 123 -10.88 9.73 -32.61
N TYR A 124 -10.35 10.96 -32.72
CA TYR A 124 -11.12 12.21 -32.56
C TYR A 124 -10.61 13.29 -33.52
N THR A 125 -10.07 12.90 -34.67
CA THR A 125 -9.81 13.82 -35.78
C THR A 125 -10.87 13.61 -36.85
N THR A 126 -11.66 14.66 -37.05
CA THR A 126 -12.65 14.85 -38.12
C THR A 126 -13.85 13.92 -38.10
N ALA A 127 -14.71 14.08 -37.09
CA ALA A 127 -16.15 13.91 -37.31
C ALA A 127 -16.58 14.95 -38.35
N THR A 128 -16.65 14.52 -39.61
CA THR A 128 -17.16 15.30 -40.73
C THR A 128 -18.63 15.64 -40.49
N ASN A 129 -18.91 16.94 -40.32
CA ASN A 129 -20.18 17.61 -40.63
C ASN A 129 -21.47 16.86 -40.25
N SER A 130 -21.60 16.45 -38.99
CA SER A 130 -22.93 16.43 -38.40
C SER A 130 -23.24 17.87 -38.02
N GLU A 131 -24.26 18.48 -38.62
CA GLU A 131 -24.84 19.76 -38.21
C GLU A 131 -25.48 19.63 -36.82
N CYS A 132 -24.69 19.24 -35.80
CA CYS A 132 -25.05 19.44 -34.41
C CYS A 132 -24.93 20.94 -34.20
N SER A 133 -26.06 21.60 -34.00
CA SER A 133 -26.16 23.04 -33.78
C SER A 133 -25.14 23.49 -32.74
N ASP A 134 -24.36 24.53 -33.06
CA ASP A 134 -23.38 25.17 -32.17
C ASP A 134 -23.96 25.62 -30.81
N GLU A 135 -25.29 25.56 -30.64
CA GLU A 135 -26.01 25.91 -29.41
C GLU A 135 -25.72 24.98 -28.22
N ASP A 136 -25.34 23.71 -28.44
CA ASP A 136 -25.19 22.74 -27.35
C ASP A 136 -23.90 22.90 -26.52
N ASP A 137 -22.89 23.62 -27.03
CA ASP A 137 -21.58 23.76 -26.37
C ASP A 137 -21.49 24.96 -25.41
N ARG A 138 -22.57 25.70 -25.27
CA ARG A 138 -22.62 26.93 -24.50
C ARG A 138 -22.54 26.70 -22.98
N VAL A 139 -21.63 27.42 -22.33
CA VAL A 139 -21.44 27.41 -20.86
C VAL A 139 -22.67 27.97 -20.14
N ASP A 140 -23.18 27.22 -19.17
CA ASP A 140 -24.23 27.69 -18.27
C ASP A 140 -23.58 28.46 -17.10
N PHE A 141 -23.69 29.79 -17.10
CA PHE A 141 -23.17 30.66 -16.06
C PHE A 141 -24.20 30.95 -14.97
N HIS A 142 -23.84 30.73 -13.70
CA HIS A 142 -24.71 30.89 -12.55
C HIS A 142 -24.09 31.80 -11.48
N ILE A 143 -24.94 32.63 -10.87
CA ILE A 143 -24.62 33.36 -9.64
C ILE A 143 -25.74 33.09 -8.64
N LEU A 144 -25.44 32.26 -7.64
CA LEU A 144 -26.38 31.87 -6.61
C LEU A 144 -26.14 32.66 -5.32
N LEU A 145 -27.14 33.43 -4.91
CA LEU A 145 -27.09 34.32 -3.74
C LEU A 145 -27.92 33.77 -2.59
N ALA A 146 -27.37 33.81 -1.38
CA ALA A 146 -28.09 33.53 -0.14
C ALA A 146 -28.57 34.85 0.48
N ILE A 147 -29.88 35.10 0.44
CA ILE A 147 -30.52 36.32 0.93
C ILE A 147 -31.09 36.09 2.34
N CYS A 148 -30.79 37.01 3.24
CA CYS A 148 -31.31 37.04 4.60
C CYS A 148 -32.81 37.34 4.59
N PRO A 149 -33.66 36.52 5.25
CA PRO A 149 -35.06 36.86 5.46
C PRO A 149 -35.20 38.20 6.20
N PRO A 150 -36.21 39.03 5.86
CA PRO A 150 -36.38 40.39 6.41
C PRO A 150 -36.33 40.45 7.95
N GLU A 151 -36.87 39.44 8.63
CA GLU A 151 -36.91 39.31 10.09
C GLU A 151 -35.53 39.08 10.74
N HIS A 152 -34.51 38.76 9.94
CA HIS A 152 -33.14 38.49 10.37
C HIS A 152 -32.12 39.51 9.83
N VAL A 153 -32.57 40.50 9.04
CA VAL A 153 -31.70 41.56 8.53
C VAL A 153 -31.26 42.45 9.69
N ILE A 154 -29.94 42.60 9.83
CA ILE A 154 -29.36 43.54 10.80
C ILE A 154 -29.45 44.94 10.18
N PRO A 155 -30.08 45.93 10.84
CA PRO A 155 -30.18 47.28 10.29
C PRO A 155 -28.80 47.85 9.94
N GLY A 156 -28.66 48.38 8.72
CA GLY A 156 -27.40 48.93 8.22
C GLY A 156 -26.40 47.91 7.67
N GLN A 157 -26.74 46.62 7.67
CA GLN A 157 -25.94 45.59 7.00
C GLN A 157 -26.60 45.11 5.71
N SER A 158 -25.78 44.58 4.80
CA SER A 158 -26.28 43.89 3.61
C SER A 158 -27.19 42.73 4.00
N ASN A 159 -28.30 42.56 3.26
CA ASN A 159 -29.12 41.36 3.34
C ASN A 159 -28.55 40.19 2.51
N ILE A 160 -27.41 40.36 1.82
CA ILE A 160 -26.71 39.29 1.11
C ILE A 160 -25.76 38.61 2.10
N LEU A 161 -26.10 37.38 2.49
CA LEU A 161 -25.32 36.59 3.45
C LEU A 161 -24.05 36.01 2.82
N GLY A 162 -24.11 35.72 1.52
CA GLY A 162 -23.03 35.14 0.74
C GLY A 162 -23.50 34.85 -0.69
N GLY A 163 -22.55 34.51 -1.56
CA GLY A 163 -22.81 34.12 -2.93
C GLY A 163 -21.80 33.09 -3.42
N ILE A 164 -22.21 32.31 -4.42
CA ILE A 164 -21.36 31.35 -5.12
C ILE A 164 -21.56 31.53 -6.63
N VAL A 165 -20.46 31.70 -7.35
CA VAL A 165 -20.43 31.82 -8.81
C VAL A 165 -19.88 30.51 -9.37
N PHE A 166 -20.59 29.95 -10.34
CA PHE A 166 -20.18 28.69 -10.95
C PHE A 166 -20.67 28.55 -12.38
N GLU A 167 -19.95 27.73 -13.13
CA GLU A 167 -20.15 27.47 -14.54
C GLU A 167 -20.39 25.98 -14.74
N TYR A 168 -21.24 25.61 -15.69
CA TYR A 168 -21.35 24.25 -16.18
C TYR A 168 -20.97 24.18 -17.66
N TYR A 169 -20.03 23.29 -17.97
CA TYR A 169 -19.42 23.07 -19.28
C TYR A 169 -20.04 21.82 -19.92
N PRO A 170 -20.97 21.97 -20.87
CA PRO A 170 -21.78 20.87 -21.40
C PRO A 170 -20.97 19.83 -22.17
N SER A 171 -20.06 20.31 -23.03
CA SER A 171 -19.24 19.47 -23.92
C SER A 171 -18.41 18.42 -23.17
N ILE A 172 -18.13 18.66 -21.88
CA ILE A 172 -17.34 17.78 -21.01
C ILE A 172 -18.11 17.31 -19.76
N ASN A 173 -19.36 17.76 -19.58
CA ASN A 173 -20.19 17.52 -18.40
C ASN A 173 -19.48 17.81 -17.06
N CYS A 174 -18.83 18.97 -16.96
CA CYS A 174 -18.10 19.39 -15.76
C CYS A 174 -18.59 20.74 -15.24
N GLY A 175 -18.41 20.99 -13.94
CA GLY A 175 -18.65 22.30 -13.33
C GLY A 175 -17.35 22.95 -12.86
N CYS A 176 -17.30 24.28 -12.82
CA CYS A 176 -16.25 25.04 -12.18
C CYS A 176 -16.87 26.05 -11.22
N ILE A 177 -16.43 26.11 -9.97
CA ILE A 177 -16.81 27.16 -9.02
C ILE A 177 -15.66 28.16 -8.96
N THR A 178 -15.91 29.35 -9.47
CA THR A 178 -14.92 30.44 -9.57
C THR A 178 -14.88 31.26 -8.29
N TYR A 179 -16.04 31.57 -7.70
CA TYR A 179 -16.13 32.39 -6.49
C TYR A 179 -17.02 31.75 -5.42
N LEU A 180 -16.54 31.69 -4.17
CA LEU A 180 -17.33 31.32 -2.99
C LEU A 180 -17.11 32.34 -1.88
N LEU A 181 -18.12 33.18 -1.66
CA LEU A 181 -18.03 34.34 -0.79
C LEU A 181 -19.06 34.27 0.34
N VAL A 182 -18.63 34.58 1.56
CA VAL A 182 -19.51 34.75 2.71
C VAL A 182 -19.22 36.09 3.35
N ASN A 183 -20.28 36.89 3.52
CA ASN A 183 -20.22 38.18 4.17
C ASN A 183 -19.56 38.04 5.55
N THR A 184 -18.62 38.93 5.87
CA THR A 184 -17.77 38.86 7.06
C THR A 184 -18.57 38.76 8.36
N ASN A 185 -19.74 39.43 8.43
CA ASN A 185 -20.66 39.38 9.58
C ASN A 185 -21.31 38.01 9.81
N TYR A 186 -21.32 37.16 8.79
CA TYR A 186 -22.00 35.87 8.77
C TYR A 186 -21.04 34.66 8.65
N ARG A 187 -19.73 34.89 8.63
CA ARG A 187 -18.71 33.82 8.62
C ARG A 187 -18.80 32.94 9.87
N GLY A 188 -18.39 31.67 9.75
CA GLY A 188 -18.44 30.69 10.84
C GLY A 188 -19.84 30.11 11.14
N GLN A 189 -20.88 30.55 10.43
CA GLN A 189 -22.26 30.06 10.61
C GLN A 189 -22.66 28.92 9.65
N GLY A 190 -21.71 28.44 8.83
CA GLY A 190 -21.92 27.32 7.90
C GLY A 190 -22.48 27.69 6.53
N PHE A 191 -22.65 28.98 6.20
CA PHE A 191 -23.20 29.39 4.90
C PHE A 191 -22.39 28.92 3.68
N ALA A 192 -21.06 28.86 3.78
CA ALA A 192 -20.23 28.30 2.71
C ALA A 192 -20.61 26.85 2.36
N ALA A 193 -20.87 26.02 3.38
CA ALA A 193 -21.30 24.63 3.17
C ALA A 193 -22.68 24.55 2.53
N ILE A 194 -23.59 25.46 2.89
CA ILE A 194 -24.95 25.50 2.34
C ILE A 194 -24.90 25.95 0.88
N LEU A 195 -24.19 27.05 0.57
CA LEU A 195 -23.99 27.54 -0.79
C LEU A 195 -23.36 26.47 -1.70
N LEU A 196 -22.30 25.81 -1.23
CA LEU A 196 -21.62 24.76 -1.98
C LEU A 196 -22.55 23.57 -2.26
N LYS A 197 -23.37 23.17 -1.28
CA LYS A 197 -24.36 22.10 -1.47
C LYS A 197 -25.41 22.47 -2.52
N GLU A 198 -25.89 23.70 -2.48
CA GLU A 198 -26.90 24.20 -3.44
C GLU A 198 -26.34 24.35 -4.85
N ALA A 199 -25.11 24.86 -5.01
CA ALA A 199 -24.42 24.93 -6.30
C ALA A 199 -24.14 23.53 -6.86
N SER A 200 -23.64 22.61 -6.03
CA SER A 200 -23.41 21.22 -6.43
C SER A 200 -24.70 20.53 -6.89
N SER A 201 -25.82 20.78 -6.21
CA SER A 201 -27.13 20.22 -6.60
C SER A 201 -27.57 20.72 -7.97
N ARG A 202 -27.40 22.02 -8.26
CA ARG A 202 -27.71 22.62 -9.57
C ARG A 202 -26.78 22.11 -10.67
N LEU A 203 -25.48 22.04 -10.43
CA LEU A 203 -24.52 21.44 -11.38
C LEU A 203 -24.89 19.99 -11.73
N MET A 204 -25.33 19.20 -10.75
CA MET A 204 -25.83 17.85 -10.98
C MET A 204 -27.13 17.81 -11.78
N GLU A 205 -28.00 18.80 -11.60
CA GLU A 205 -29.22 18.95 -12.38
C GLU A 205 -28.93 19.35 -13.83
N ASN A 206 -28.03 20.31 -14.07
CA ASN A 206 -27.58 20.69 -15.40
C ASN A 206 -27.03 19.50 -16.19
N GLY A 207 -26.22 18.63 -15.56
CA GLY A 207 -25.78 17.38 -16.17
C GLY A 207 -26.94 16.49 -16.60
N LYS A 208 -27.95 16.33 -15.73
CA LYS A 208 -29.13 15.48 -16.00
C LYS A 208 -30.02 16.04 -17.10
N THR A 209 -30.26 17.35 -17.12
CA THR A 209 -31.09 17.99 -18.15
C THR A 209 -30.46 17.87 -19.54
N ARG A 210 -29.12 17.79 -19.61
CA ARG A 210 -28.36 17.52 -20.84
C ARG A 210 -28.11 16.03 -21.12
N GLY A 211 -28.82 15.13 -20.45
CA GLY A 211 -28.81 13.69 -20.75
C GLY A 211 -27.76 12.87 -19.97
N HIS A 212 -26.94 13.49 -19.13
CA HIS A 212 -26.02 12.77 -18.25
C HIS A 212 -26.75 12.29 -17.00
N LEU A 213 -27.28 11.07 -17.05
CA LEU A 213 -28.15 10.50 -16.00
C LEU A 213 -27.54 10.54 -14.58
N SER A 214 -26.22 10.38 -14.48
CA SER A 214 -25.48 10.42 -13.21
C SER A 214 -25.25 11.85 -12.67
N GLY A 215 -25.59 12.88 -13.45
CA GLY A 215 -25.28 14.28 -13.18
C GLY A 215 -23.90 14.68 -13.70
N CYS A 216 -23.38 15.77 -13.13
CA CYS A 216 -22.07 16.33 -13.46
C CYS A 216 -20.92 15.38 -13.08
N ASN A 217 -19.97 15.20 -14.00
CA ASN A 217 -18.85 14.27 -13.83
C ASN A 217 -17.86 14.73 -12.76
N ALA A 218 -17.55 16.02 -12.71
CA ALA A 218 -16.61 16.61 -11.76
C ALA A 218 -16.91 18.10 -11.55
N ILE A 219 -16.66 18.60 -10.34
CA ILE A 219 -16.83 20.01 -9.98
C ILE A 219 -15.49 20.55 -9.48
N PHE A 220 -14.88 21.43 -10.26
CA PHE A 220 -13.56 22.02 -10.01
C PHE A 220 -13.66 23.32 -9.24
N LEU A 221 -12.64 23.63 -8.45
CA LEU A 221 -12.48 24.91 -7.77
C LEU A 221 -11.00 25.29 -7.70
N GLU A 222 -10.72 26.59 -7.72
CA GLU A 222 -9.38 27.13 -7.54
C GLU A 222 -9.17 27.64 -6.10
N THR A 223 -7.95 27.55 -5.59
CA THR A 223 -7.56 28.18 -4.33
C THR A 223 -6.09 28.56 -4.32
N ASN A 224 -5.74 29.66 -3.65
CA ASN A 224 -4.35 30.03 -3.40
C ASN A 224 -3.58 28.90 -2.70
N SER A 225 -2.33 28.71 -3.11
CA SER A 225 -1.37 27.82 -2.49
C SER A 225 -0.86 28.43 -1.19
N ALA A 226 -0.94 27.67 -0.09
CA ALA A 226 -0.37 28.07 1.20
C ALA A 226 1.17 28.07 1.21
N GLU A 227 1.80 27.55 0.16
CA GLU A 227 3.25 27.59 -0.02
C GLU A 227 3.70 28.87 -0.74
N LYS A 228 2.88 29.37 -1.69
CA LYS A 228 3.23 30.51 -2.56
C LYS A 228 2.67 31.83 -2.04
N VAL A 229 1.48 31.81 -1.43
CA VAL A 229 0.80 33.00 -0.94
C VAL A 229 0.92 33.09 0.58
N LYS A 230 1.45 34.21 1.07
CA LYS A 230 1.57 34.44 2.52
C LYS A 230 0.21 34.81 3.12
N PRO A 231 -0.05 34.49 4.40
CA PRO A 231 -1.31 34.82 5.05
C PRO A 231 -1.69 36.31 5.03
N GLU A 232 -0.70 37.21 5.01
CA GLU A 232 -0.90 38.66 4.92
C GLU A 232 -1.30 39.17 3.54
N ASP A 233 -1.01 38.40 2.49
CA ASP A 233 -1.30 38.75 1.09
C ASP A 233 -2.66 38.21 0.64
N ASP A 234 -3.43 37.58 1.54
CA ASP A 234 -4.73 36.96 1.25
C ASP A 234 -5.79 37.38 2.30
N VAL A 235 -7.06 37.41 1.92
CA VAL A 235 -8.19 37.72 2.82
C VAL A 235 -8.42 36.65 3.90
N MET A 236 -7.88 35.46 3.67
CA MET A 236 -7.82 34.38 4.63
C MET A 236 -6.54 33.58 4.38
N ASP A 237 -5.79 33.32 5.45
CA ASP A 237 -4.70 32.35 5.50
C ASP A 237 -5.02 31.09 4.66
N PRO A 238 -4.31 30.86 3.54
CA PRO A 238 -4.65 29.79 2.61
C PRO A 238 -4.68 28.41 3.27
N ALA A 239 -3.82 28.14 4.26
CA ALA A 239 -3.82 26.86 4.97
C ALA A 239 -5.13 26.65 5.76
N LYS A 240 -5.70 27.73 6.34
CA LYS A 240 -7.03 27.67 6.98
C LYS A 240 -8.13 27.46 5.96
N ARG A 241 -8.03 28.09 4.78
CA ARG A 241 -8.98 27.87 3.67
C ARG A 241 -8.95 26.42 3.21
N HIS A 242 -7.78 25.84 3.01
CA HIS A 242 -7.60 24.42 2.66
C HIS A 242 -8.25 23.51 3.71
N ALA A 243 -8.06 23.79 4.99
CA ALA A 243 -8.68 23.02 6.07
C ALA A 243 -10.23 23.09 6.06
N ILE A 244 -10.80 24.23 5.66
CA ILE A 244 -12.24 24.39 5.47
C ILE A 244 -12.70 23.60 4.24
N PHE A 245 -12.05 23.80 3.10
CA PHE A 245 -12.39 23.13 1.83
C PHE A 245 -12.31 21.61 1.96
N TYR A 246 -11.28 21.10 2.62
CA TYR A 246 -11.14 19.67 2.91
C TYR A 246 -12.34 19.09 3.67
N LYS A 247 -12.82 19.80 4.71
CA LYS A 247 -14.01 19.42 5.48
C LYS A 247 -15.30 19.49 4.66
N LEU A 248 -15.34 20.33 3.63
CA LEU A 248 -16.43 20.43 2.68
C LEU A 248 -16.38 19.35 1.59
N GLY A 249 -15.40 18.44 1.65
CA GLY A 249 -15.23 17.36 0.67
C GLY A 249 -14.42 17.77 -0.55
N ILE A 250 -13.70 18.90 -0.53
CA ILE A 250 -12.83 19.29 -1.63
C ILE A 250 -11.47 18.62 -1.46
N ARG A 251 -10.82 18.23 -2.56
CA ARG A 251 -9.49 17.58 -2.60
C ARG A 251 -8.61 18.21 -3.67
N LEU A 252 -7.31 18.22 -3.45
CA LEU A 252 -6.32 18.80 -4.36
C LEU A 252 -6.03 17.84 -5.53
N LEU A 253 -5.98 18.34 -6.76
CA LEU A 253 -5.56 17.54 -7.91
C LEU A 253 -4.04 17.40 -8.01
N ASP A 254 -3.60 16.20 -8.39
CA ASP A 254 -2.18 15.83 -8.42
C ASP A 254 -1.42 16.32 -9.67
N PHE A 255 -1.26 17.64 -9.84
CA PHE A 255 -0.42 18.23 -10.90
C PHE A 255 -0.08 19.70 -10.63
N ASP A 256 0.87 20.26 -11.39
CA ASP A 256 1.26 21.67 -11.32
C ASP A 256 0.26 22.56 -12.08
N TYR A 257 -0.83 22.95 -11.43
CA TYR A 257 -1.84 23.82 -12.04
C TYR A 257 -1.33 25.24 -12.29
N ILE A 258 -1.68 25.79 -13.44
CA ILE A 258 -1.45 27.18 -13.84
C ILE A 258 -2.74 27.70 -14.46
N GLN A 259 -3.25 28.79 -13.92
CA GLN A 259 -4.45 29.44 -14.46
C GLN A 259 -4.06 30.27 -15.70
N PRO A 260 -4.86 30.19 -16.79
CA PRO A 260 -4.67 31.07 -17.94
C PRO A 260 -4.91 32.54 -17.55
N PRO A 261 -4.40 33.51 -18.32
CA PRO A 261 -4.72 34.92 -18.11
C PRO A 261 -6.23 35.16 -18.28
N LEU A 262 -6.80 36.03 -17.44
CA LEU A 262 -8.24 36.34 -17.43
C LEU A 262 -8.57 37.60 -18.25
N SER A 263 -7.57 38.39 -18.60
CA SER A 263 -7.67 39.63 -19.37
C SER A 263 -6.35 39.92 -20.09
N ASN A 264 -6.36 40.82 -21.08
CA ASN A 264 -5.14 41.21 -21.80
C ASN A 264 -4.09 41.90 -20.89
N GLU A 265 -4.51 42.40 -19.73
CA GLU A 265 -3.65 43.09 -18.77
C GLU A 265 -3.14 42.16 -17.66
N SER A 266 -3.74 40.98 -17.49
CA SER A 266 -3.35 40.01 -16.47
C SER A 266 -2.40 38.94 -17.03
N GLY A 267 -1.40 38.58 -16.24
CA GLY A 267 -0.54 37.44 -16.53
C GLY A 267 -1.20 36.11 -16.14
N LYS A 268 -0.53 35.00 -16.46
CA LYS A 268 -0.87 33.67 -15.94
C LYS A 268 -0.68 33.65 -14.42
N CYS A 269 -1.63 33.07 -13.67
CA CYS A 269 -1.48 32.90 -12.22
C CYS A 269 -0.89 31.52 -11.90
N LYS A 270 0.31 31.53 -11.30
CA LYS A 270 1.03 30.32 -10.87
C LYS A 270 0.83 30.00 -9.39
N ASP A 271 0.09 30.83 -8.66
CA ASP A 271 -0.07 30.72 -7.21
C ASP A 271 -1.29 29.88 -6.79
N LEU A 272 -2.12 29.50 -7.76
CA LEU A 272 -3.33 28.72 -7.55
C LEU A 272 -3.07 27.21 -7.56
N LEU A 273 -3.98 26.50 -6.89
CA LEU A 273 -4.14 25.06 -6.89
C LEU A 273 -5.51 24.74 -7.50
N LEU A 274 -5.58 23.76 -8.40
CA LEU A 274 -6.85 23.22 -8.86
C LEU A 274 -7.29 22.08 -7.93
N THR A 275 -8.55 22.14 -7.51
CA THR A 275 -9.16 21.19 -6.59
C THR A 275 -10.45 20.63 -7.19
N CYS A 276 -10.94 19.51 -6.64
CA CYS A 276 -12.18 18.88 -7.04
C CYS A 276 -13.06 18.61 -5.81
N LEU A 277 -14.35 18.90 -5.91
CA LEU A 277 -15.35 18.50 -4.92
C LEU A 277 -15.64 16.99 -5.05
N LEU A 278 -15.61 16.26 -3.95
CA LEU A 278 -16.00 14.86 -3.90
C LEU A 278 -17.52 14.74 -4.01
N THR A 279 -17.97 14.12 -5.09
CA THR A 279 -19.36 13.78 -5.38
C THR A 279 -19.50 12.27 -5.55
N PRO A 280 -20.72 11.71 -5.54
CA PRO A 280 -20.92 10.29 -5.82
C PRO A 280 -20.42 9.82 -7.19
N THR A 281 -20.18 10.75 -8.13
CA THR A 281 -19.65 10.47 -9.48
C THR A 281 -18.13 10.35 -9.52
N ILE A 282 -17.40 10.81 -8.49
CA ILE A 282 -15.94 10.70 -8.43
C ILE A 282 -15.54 9.25 -8.12
N PRO A 283 -14.72 8.60 -8.98
CA PRO A 283 -14.28 7.24 -8.72
C PRO A 283 -13.32 7.18 -7.54
N LYS A 284 -13.34 6.03 -6.86
CA LYS A 284 -12.42 5.73 -5.76
C LYS A 284 -11.78 4.36 -5.94
N GLN A 285 -10.55 4.22 -5.44
CA GLN A 285 -9.77 3.00 -5.40
C GLN A 285 -9.40 2.69 -3.95
N VAL A 286 -9.46 1.42 -3.58
CA VAL A 286 -9.05 0.96 -2.24
C VAL A 286 -7.59 0.52 -2.30
N PHE A 287 -6.75 1.12 -1.46
CA PHE A 287 -5.33 0.79 -1.32
C PHE A 287 -5.04 0.41 0.13
N GLY A 288 -4.87 -0.90 0.40
CA GLY A 288 -4.79 -1.43 1.76
C GLY A 288 -6.06 -1.12 2.55
N LYS A 289 -5.96 -0.29 3.60
CA LYS A 289 -7.09 0.17 4.43
C LYS A 289 -7.63 1.55 4.03
N GLU A 290 -7.01 2.22 3.05
CA GLU A 290 -7.34 3.59 2.67
C GLU A 290 -8.20 3.61 1.41
N GLU A 291 -9.27 4.42 1.43
CA GLU A 291 -10.01 4.78 0.22
C GLU A 291 -9.40 6.04 -0.39
N ARG A 292 -9.09 6.01 -1.68
CA ARG A 292 -8.47 7.13 -2.39
C ARG A 292 -9.30 7.51 -3.60
N TYR A 293 -9.61 8.79 -3.73
CA TYR A 293 -10.34 9.32 -4.87
C TYR A 293 -9.37 9.70 -5.97
N TYR A 294 -9.82 9.63 -7.22
CA TYR A 294 -9.04 10.07 -8.38
C TYR A 294 -9.96 10.63 -9.46
N LEU A 295 -9.38 11.35 -10.42
CA LEU A 295 -10.04 11.68 -11.69
C LEU A 295 -9.39 10.93 -12.85
N PRO A 296 -10.17 10.46 -13.83
CA PRO A 296 -9.61 10.08 -15.12
C PRO A 296 -8.87 11.27 -15.74
N SER A 297 -7.64 11.05 -16.20
CA SER A 297 -6.82 12.10 -16.79
C SER A 297 -7.45 12.69 -18.05
N SER A 298 -8.10 11.85 -18.87
CA SER A 298 -8.87 12.30 -20.04
C SER A 298 -9.94 13.34 -19.70
N LEU A 299 -10.65 13.18 -18.57
CA LEU A 299 -11.64 14.14 -18.11
C LEU A 299 -10.99 15.48 -17.74
N LEU A 300 -9.88 15.45 -17.00
CA LEU A 300 -9.17 16.65 -16.59
C LEU A 300 -8.48 17.37 -17.76
N LEU A 301 -7.88 16.62 -18.70
CA LEU A 301 -7.30 17.15 -19.93
C LEU A 301 -8.36 17.90 -20.75
N ASN A 302 -9.54 17.31 -20.93
CA ASN A 302 -10.64 17.94 -21.65
C ASN A 302 -11.15 19.18 -20.92
N PHE A 303 -11.28 19.13 -19.58
CA PHE A 303 -11.62 20.30 -18.78
C PHE A 303 -10.63 21.45 -18.99
N LEU A 304 -9.33 21.19 -18.85
CA LEU A 304 -8.31 22.22 -19.01
C LEU A 304 -8.27 22.81 -20.41
N ARG A 305 -8.50 22.00 -21.46
CA ARG A 305 -8.62 22.50 -22.84
C ARG A 305 -9.80 23.45 -22.99
N VAL A 306 -10.98 23.06 -22.53
CA VAL A 306 -12.20 23.89 -22.63
C VAL A 306 -12.06 25.16 -21.77
N PHE A 307 -11.52 25.03 -20.56
CA PHE A 307 -11.31 26.15 -19.65
C PHE A 307 -10.30 27.16 -20.22
N TRP A 308 -9.15 26.70 -20.71
CA TRP A 308 -8.16 27.58 -21.35
C TRP A 308 -8.72 28.22 -22.62
N ALA A 309 -9.39 27.45 -23.49
CA ALA A 309 -10.03 27.99 -24.68
C ALA A 309 -11.05 29.10 -24.33
N SER A 310 -11.86 28.90 -23.28
CA SER A 310 -12.83 29.87 -22.79
C SER A 310 -12.17 31.17 -22.32
N CYS A 311 -11.09 31.08 -21.53
CA CYS A 311 -10.33 32.27 -21.11
C CYS A 311 -9.70 33.00 -22.32
N TYR A 312 -9.05 32.28 -23.22
CA TYR A 312 -8.37 32.87 -24.38
C TYR A 312 -9.31 33.36 -25.48
N SER A 313 -10.57 32.91 -25.52
CA SER A 313 -11.56 33.41 -26.48
C SER A 313 -11.80 34.93 -26.36
N ARG A 314 -11.52 35.48 -25.17
CA ARG A 314 -11.66 36.89 -24.80
C ARG A 314 -10.36 37.70 -24.94
N LEU A 315 -9.26 37.05 -25.35
CA LEU A 315 -7.94 37.64 -25.46
C LEU A 315 -7.52 37.82 -26.91
N GLU A 316 -6.55 38.71 -27.15
CA GLU A 316 -6.04 38.97 -28.51
C GLU A 316 -5.19 37.81 -29.05
N ASN A 317 -4.38 37.18 -28.20
CA ASN A 317 -3.56 36.03 -28.56
C ASN A 317 -4.40 34.75 -28.53
N LYS A 318 -4.44 33.98 -29.62
CA LYS A 318 -5.23 32.73 -29.69
C LYS A 318 -4.38 31.46 -29.67
N ASP A 319 -3.05 31.56 -29.67
CA ASP A 319 -2.13 30.41 -29.76
C ASP A 319 -1.83 29.76 -28.40
N TRP A 320 -2.85 29.61 -27.55
CA TRP A 320 -2.70 29.11 -26.18
C TRP A 320 -2.26 27.64 -26.12
N GLU A 321 -2.54 26.84 -27.13
CA GLU A 321 -2.08 25.44 -27.22
C GLU A 321 -0.55 25.31 -27.30
N GLN A 322 0.14 26.35 -27.81
CA GLN A 322 1.60 26.39 -27.90
C GLN A 322 2.26 26.95 -26.64
N ASP A 323 1.46 27.48 -25.70
CA ASP A 323 1.96 28.00 -24.43
C ASP A 323 2.72 26.90 -23.67
N VAL A 324 3.89 27.28 -23.14
CA VAL A 324 4.80 26.34 -22.47
C VAL A 324 4.20 25.77 -21.18
N ASP A 325 3.44 26.58 -20.44
CA ASP A 325 2.81 26.17 -19.18
C ASP A 325 1.62 25.25 -19.45
N PHE A 326 0.82 25.57 -20.47
CA PHE A 326 -0.25 24.68 -20.92
C PHE A 326 0.29 23.32 -21.36
N ARG A 327 1.27 23.28 -22.25
CA ARG A 327 1.88 22.02 -22.73
C ARG A 327 2.52 21.23 -21.59
N ARG A 328 3.14 21.91 -20.62
CA ARG A 328 3.67 21.26 -19.42
C ARG A 328 2.57 20.59 -18.60
N MET A 329 1.44 21.26 -18.35
CA MET A 329 0.31 20.65 -17.65
C MET A 329 -0.23 19.45 -18.43
N MET A 330 -0.43 19.58 -19.74
CA MET A 330 -0.91 18.48 -20.59
C MET A 330 0.04 17.28 -20.56
N ASP A 331 1.35 17.52 -20.63
CA ASP A 331 2.37 16.47 -20.56
C ASP A 331 2.37 15.75 -19.20
N GLN A 332 2.22 16.47 -18.08
CA GLN A 332 2.08 15.85 -16.76
C GLN A 332 0.85 14.93 -16.68
N LEU A 333 -0.27 15.37 -17.25
CA LEU A 333 -1.53 14.63 -17.22
C LEU A 333 -1.54 13.45 -18.20
N ASN A 334 -1.02 13.61 -19.41
CA ASN A 334 -0.95 12.54 -20.42
C ASN A 334 -0.14 11.32 -19.96
N ARG A 335 0.81 11.52 -19.03
CA ARG A 335 1.62 10.43 -18.47
C ARG A 335 0.88 9.57 -17.45
N ARG A 336 -0.35 9.94 -17.06
CA ARG A 336 -1.13 9.27 -16.02
C ARG A 336 -2.53 9.00 -16.52
N GLU A 337 -3.03 7.79 -16.34
CA GLU A 337 -4.44 7.52 -16.61
C GLU A 337 -5.34 8.09 -15.49
N LYS A 338 -4.85 8.06 -14.25
CA LYS A 338 -5.58 8.49 -13.05
C LYS A 338 -4.82 9.60 -12.36
N ILE A 339 -5.52 10.67 -11.99
CA ILE A 339 -4.99 11.82 -11.26
C ILE A 339 -5.49 11.75 -9.82
N PRO A 340 -4.62 11.44 -8.85
CA PRO A 340 -5.01 11.38 -7.44
C PRO A 340 -5.64 12.67 -6.93
N LEU A 341 -6.63 12.52 -6.06
CA LEU A 341 -7.22 13.60 -5.28
C LEU A 341 -6.63 13.57 -3.86
N LEU A 342 -5.73 14.49 -3.59
CA LEU A 342 -4.95 14.53 -2.36
C LEU A 342 -5.72 15.07 -1.15
N ASP A 343 -5.48 14.41 -0.02
CA ASP A 343 -5.82 14.92 1.30
C ASP A 343 -4.83 16.01 1.77
N LEU A 344 -5.12 16.63 2.91
CA LEU A 344 -4.23 17.63 3.53
C LEU A 344 -2.93 16.99 4.05
N PRO A 345 -1.84 17.76 4.14
CA PRO A 345 -1.69 19.15 3.68
C PRO A 345 -1.55 19.26 2.16
N TRP A 346 -2.07 20.35 1.60
CA TRP A 346 -2.01 20.66 0.16
C TRP A 346 -0.73 21.39 -0.24
N ASN A 347 0.41 20.93 0.29
CA ASN A 347 1.72 21.41 -0.10
C ASN A 347 2.32 20.48 -1.15
N ARG A 348 2.60 21.01 -2.34
CA ARG A 348 3.16 20.25 -3.46
C ARG A 348 4.41 20.90 -4.02
N PRO A 349 5.55 20.72 -3.36
CA PRO A 349 6.80 21.21 -3.89
C PRO A 349 7.47 20.23 -4.86
N TRP A 350 6.78 19.20 -5.38
CA TRP A 350 7.38 18.29 -6.35
C TRP A 350 6.41 17.70 -7.38
N THR A 351 6.94 17.44 -8.56
CA THR A 351 6.35 16.66 -9.66
C THR A 351 6.97 15.27 -9.68
N LEU A 352 6.18 14.22 -9.85
CA LEU A 352 6.71 12.86 -10.04
C LEU A 352 6.91 12.57 -11.53
N LEU A 353 8.12 12.11 -11.88
CA LEU A 353 8.52 11.77 -13.24
C LEU A 353 9.07 10.34 -13.30
N ASP A 354 8.47 9.49 -14.14
CA ASP A 354 9.06 8.20 -14.50
C ASP A 354 10.07 8.41 -15.62
N LEU A 355 11.33 8.07 -15.36
CA LEU A 355 12.43 8.26 -16.28
C LEU A 355 12.49 7.18 -17.36
N ARG A 356 11.71 6.10 -17.26
CA ARG A 356 11.59 5.09 -18.33
C ARG A 356 11.02 5.67 -19.62
N ASP A 357 10.01 6.53 -19.50
CA ASP A 357 9.23 7.05 -20.63
C ASP A 357 9.73 8.42 -21.15
N SER A 358 10.82 8.95 -20.60
CA SER A 358 11.32 10.30 -20.92
C SER A 358 12.50 10.29 -21.89
N PHE A 359 12.43 11.11 -22.95
CA PHE A 359 13.41 11.16 -24.05
C PHE A 359 14.81 11.68 -23.66
N ASP A 360 15.00 12.27 -22.48
CA ASP A 360 16.30 12.78 -21.97
C ASP A 360 16.61 12.28 -20.53
N SER A 361 16.18 11.04 -20.23
CA SER A 361 16.30 10.46 -18.89
C SER A 361 17.73 10.28 -18.40
N LYS A 362 18.70 10.08 -19.30
CA LYS A 362 20.08 9.69 -18.92
C LYS A 362 20.75 10.69 -17.99
N GLN A 363 20.57 11.99 -18.24
CA GLN A 363 21.15 13.03 -17.40
C GLN A 363 20.53 13.01 -16.00
N LEU A 364 19.20 12.89 -15.90
CA LEU A 364 18.48 12.81 -14.62
C LEU A 364 18.79 11.52 -13.86
N ILE A 365 18.91 10.38 -14.53
CA ILE A 365 19.35 9.11 -13.92
C ILE A 365 20.76 9.25 -13.36
N THR A 366 21.69 9.79 -14.16
CA THR A 366 23.08 10.03 -13.72
C THR A 366 23.13 10.95 -12.51
N LYS A 367 22.32 12.01 -12.52
CA LYS A 367 22.20 12.97 -11.42
C LYS A 367 21.63 12.31 -10.17
N PHE A 368 20.52 11.59 -10.28
CA PHE A 368 19.93 10.82 -9.18
C PHE A 368 20.95 9.83 -8.61
N TYR A 369 21.58 9.03 -9.45
CA TYR A 369 22.54 8.02 -9.02
C TYR A 369 23.72 8.63 -8.25
N ASN A 370 24.39 9.64 -8.83
CA ASN A 370 25.60 10.21 -8.24
C ASN A 370 25.33 11.16 -7.06
N GLN A 371 24.23 11.93 -7.10
CA GLN A 371 23.96 12.97 -6.11
C GLN A 371 22.97 12.55 -5.02
N VAL A 372 22.14 11.54 -5.28
CA VAL A 372 21.09 11.10 -4.35
C VAL A 372 21.37 9.69 -3.86
N LEU A 373 21.59 8.73 -4.76
CA LEU A 373 21.72 7.32 -4.39
C LEU A 373 23.06 7.01 -3.71
N VAL A 374 24.17 7.24 -4.40
CA VAL A 374 25.53 6.92 -3.90
C VAL A 374 25.83 7.54 -2.53
N PRO A 375 25.48 8.81 -2.24
CA PRO A 375 25.73 9.40 -0.92
C PRO A 375 24.95 8.74 0.24
N ASN A 376 23.81 8.11 -0.06
CA ASN A 376 22.92 7.51 0.95
C ASN A 376 23.17 6.01 1.17
N TYR A 377 23.90 5.34 0.27
CA TYR A 377 24.27 3.93 0.39
C TYR A 377 25.80 3.79 0.47
N PRO A 378 26.38 3.73 1.69
CA PRO A 378 27.83 3.78 1.87
C PRO A 378 28.58 2.53 1.41
N GLY A 379 27.89 1.40 1.23
CA GLY A 379 28.48 0.20 0.66
C GLY A 379 28.41 0.24 -0.86
N ILE A 380 29.57 0.30 -1.53
CA ILE A 380 29.67 0.16 -3.00
C ILE A 380 28.99 -1.13 -3.50
N ASN A 381 28.88 -2.15 -2.65
CA ASN A 381 28.27 -3.44 -2.97
C ASN A 381 26.76 -3.49 -2.76
N GLU A 382 26.15 -2.43 -2.21
CA GLU A 382 24.70 -2.32 -1.99
C GLU A 382 23.99 -1.70 -3.18
N LEU A 383 24.75 -1.25 -4.20
CA LEU A 383 24.24 -0.57 -5.38
C LEU A 383 24.61 -1.36 -6.63
N GLU A 384 23.64 -1.51 -7.52
CA GLU A 384 23.93 -1.88 -8.90
C GLU A 384 24.72 -0.76 -9.59
N PRO A 385 25.73 -1.07 -10.40
CA PRO A 385 26.45 -0.03 -11.11
C PRO A 385 25.56 0.69 -12.14
N LEU A 386 25.78 1.99 -12.32
CA LEU A 386 24.97 2.85 -13.19
C LEU A 386 24.88 2.35 -14.66
N ASP A 387 25.88 1.64 -15.17
CA ASP A 387 25.82 1.06 -16.52
C ASP A 387 24.80 -0.07 -16.62
N VAL A 388 24.52 -0.78 -15.52
CA VAL A 388 23.42 -1.76 -15.44
C VAL A 388 22.08 -1.06 -15.56
N TRP A 389 21.87 0.06 -14.86
CA TRP A 389 20.63 0.84 -14.96
C TRP A 389 20.34 1.30 -16.39
N PHE A 390 21.37 1.76 -17.12
CA PHE A 390 21.20 2.12 -18.53
C PHE A 390 20.91 0.93 -19.45
N LYS A 391 21.31 -0.29 -19.09
CA LYS A 391 21.00 -1.50 -19.85
C LYS A 391 19.57 -1.98 -19.59
N MET A 392 19.04 -1.77 -18.39
CA MET A 392 17.67 -2.15 -18.03
C MET A 392 16.61 -1.25 -18.67
N LEU A 393 16.97 -0.01 -18.99
CA LEU A 393 16.06 0.91 -19.66
C LEU A 393 15.82 0.52 -21.13
N PRO A 394 14.60 0.74 -21.65
CA PRO A 394 14.30 0.48 -23.05
C PRO A 394 15.28 1.26 -23.94
N THR A 395 15.89 0.57 -24.90
CA THR A 395 16.71 1.24 -25.91
C THR A 395 15.79 2.00 -26.85
N SER A 396 16.15 3.23 -27.20
CA SER A 396 15.33 4.06 -28.10
C SER A 396 14.95 3.30 -29.37
N SER A 397 13.73 3.51 -29.85
CA SER A 397 13.15 2.80 -31.01
C SER A 397 14.05 2.81 -32.25
N GLU A 398 14.81 3.89 -32.47
CA GLU A 398 15.81 3.98 -33.54
C GLU A 398 16.96 2.96 -33.39
N GLN A 399 17.40 2.69 -32.16
CA GLN A 399 18.43 1.69 -31.88
C GLN A 399 17.86 0.27 -31.97
N GLN A 400 16.60 0.05 -31.61
CA GLN A 400 15.93 -1.23 -31.79
C GLN A 400 15.82 -1.59 -33.27
N GLN A 401 15.40 -0.66 -34.14
CA GLN A 401 15.32 -0.91 -35.58
C GLN A 401 16.69 -1.21 -36.21
N GLN A 402 17.75 -0.52 -35.79
CA GLN A 402 19.11 -0.83 -36.26
C GLN A 402 19.63 -2.17 -35.71
N LYS A 403 19.28 -2.56 -34.48
CA LYS A 403 19.62 -3.87 -33.90
C LYS A 403 18.90 -4.99 -34.62
N GLU A 404 17.59 -4.86 -34.88
CA GLU A 404 16.81 -5.86 -35.63
C GLU A 404 17.36 -6.07 -37.05
N GLN A 405 17.84 -5.02 -37.70
CA GLN A 405 18.48 -5.13 -39.01
C GLN A 405 19.85 -5.81 -38.95
N LYS A 406 20.65 -5.59 -37.90
CA LYS A 406 21.96 -6.27 -37.72
C LYS A 406 21.84 -7.70 -37.18
N GLN A 407 20.82 -8.00 -36.37
CA GLN A 407 20.61 -9.32 -35.75
C GLN A 407 20.09 -10.39 -36.71
N LYS A 408 19.54 -10.01 -37.86
CA LYS A 408 19.22 -10.99 -38.93
C LYS A 408 20.46 -11.68 -39.53
N GLN A 409 21.70 -11.31 -39.14
CA GLN A 409 22.93 -11.87 -39.70
C GLN A 409 23.89 -12.55 -38.70
N GLN A 410 23.61 -12.57 -37.39
CA GLN A 410 24.46 -13.28 -36.41
C GLN A 410 23.63 -14.12 -35.45
N ASP A 411 23.97 -15.41 -35.37
CA ASP A 411 23.30 -16.46 -34.61
C ASP A 411 23.03 -16.09 -33.15
N THR A 412 21.79 -16.36 -32.72
CA THR A 412 21.32 -16.67 -31.35
C THR A 412 21.99 -15.93 -30.20
N GLN A 413 22.21 -14.62 -30.33
CA GLN A 413 22.58 -13.82 -29.17
C GLN A 413 21.32 -13.66 -28.30
N LEU A 414 21.32 -14.31 -27.14
CA LEU A 414 20.28 -14.26 -26.09
C LEU A 414 19.72 -12.84 -26.01
N LEU A 415 18.48 -12.66 -26.48
CA LEU A 415 17.71 -11.47 -26.20
C LEU A 415 17.56 -11.46 -24.68
N ILE A 416 18.29 -10.55 -24.03
CA ILE A 416 18.00 -10.20 -22.65
C ILE A 416 16.60 -9.60 -22.75
N ASP A 417 15.59 -10.34 -22.29
CA ASP A 417 14.26 -9.79 -22.11
C ASP A 417 14.44 -8.55 -21.24
N ASN A 418 14.18 -7.38 -21.83
CA ASN A 418 14.27 -6.13 -21.09
C ASN A 418 13.23 -6.23 -19.98
N GLU A 419 13.72 -6.40 -18.76
CA GLU A 419 12.89 -6.25 -17.58
C GLU A 419 12.28 -4.86 -17.61
N ASP A 420 11.06 -4.78 -17.10
CA ASP A 420 10.31 -3.54 -17.05
C ASP A 420 10.81 -2.72 -15.85
N PHE A 421 12.05 -2.19 -15.96
CA PHE A 421 12.70 -1.35 -14.96
C PHE A 421 12.27 0.11 -15.11
N HIS A 422 11.96 0.73 -13.98
CA HIS A 422 11.53 2.11 -13.85
C HIS A 422 12.35 2.84 -12.80
N LEU A 423 12.53 4.14 -13.02
CA LEU A 423 13.08 5.05 -12.02
C LEU A 423 12.15 6.25 -11.89
N LEU A 424 11.40 6.28 -10.80
CA LEU A 424 10.47 7.37 -10.50
C LEU A 424 11.17 8.38 -9.60
N VAL A 425 11.27 9.63 -10.05
CA VAL A 425 11.91 10.73 -9.31
C VAL A 425 10.91 11.81 -8.94
N ALA A 426 11.07 12.39 -7.75
CA ALA A 426 10.36 13.58 -7.31
C ALA A 426 11.22 14.82 -7.62
N LEU A 427 10.75 15.69 -8.50
CA LEU A 427 11.47 16.86 -8.98
C LEU A 427 10.82 18.15 -8.47
N ARG A 428 11.63 19.11 -8.04
CA ARG A 428 11.21 20.49 -7.76
C ARG A 428 11.85 21.43 -8.77
N TYR A 429 11.05 22.33 -9.33
CA TYR A 429 11.50 23.38 -10.23
C TYR A 429 11.73 24.69 -9.47
N HIS A 430 12.64 25.53 -9.97
CA HIS A 430 12.85 26.87 -9.44
C HIS A 430 11.67 27.79 -9.81
N GLU A 431 11.34 28.74 -8.95
CA GLU A 431 10.15 29.60 -9.08
C GLU A 431 10.35 30.81 -10.02
N ASP A 432 11.60 31.17 -10.36
CA ASP A 432 11.90 32.39 -11.11
C ASP A 432 11.51 32.33 -12.60
N GLU A 433 11.04 33.44 -13.18
CA GLU A 433 10.45 33.54 -14.53
C GLU A 433 11.45 33.37 -15.69
N ASP A 434 12.76 33.53 -15.46
CA ASP A 434 13.82 33.45 -16.49
C ASP A 434 14.46 32.05 -16.64
N THR A 435 13.83 31.02 -16.07
CA THR A 435 14.48 29.73 -15.74
C THR A 435 14.43 28.63 -16.80
N SER A 436 14.22 28.96 -18.08
CA SER A 436 14.29 27.97 -19.17
C SER A 436 15.61 27.15 -19.25
N LYS A 437 16.63 27.52 -18.45
CA LYS A 437 17.94 26.86 -18.36
C LYS A 437 18.28 26.23 -17.00
N GLN A 438 17.47 26.37 -15.96
CA GLN A 438 17.80 25.80 -14.65
C GLN A 438 17.35 24.34 -14.55
N GLU A 439 18.27 23.46 -14.17
CA GLU A 439 17.96 22.04 -13.98
C GLU A 439 17.05 21.83 -12.77
N PRO A 440 16.11 20.86 -12.81
CA PRO A 440 15.29 20.54 -11.66
C PRO A 440 16.13 19.99 -10.50
N ILE A 441 15.66 20.27 -9.28
CA ILE A 441 16.19 19.72 -8.03
C ILE A 441 15.53 18.38 -7.78
N ILE A 442 16.33 17.32 -7.60
CA ILE A 442 15.81 16.00 -7.24
C ILE A 442 15.57 15.97 -5.74
N CYS A 443 14.31 15.83 -5.35
CA CYS A 443 13.90 15.75 -3.94
C CYS A 443 13.79 14.33 -3.42
N GLY A 444 13.76 13.31 -4.29
CA GLY A 444 13.64 11.91 -3.90
C GLY A 444 13.50 11.02 -5.13
N GLY A 445 13.50 9.70 -4.90
CA GLY A 445 13.26 8.73 -5.95
C GLY A 445 13.05 7.32 -5.44
N LEU A 446 12.54 6.49 -6.34
CA LEU A 446 12.20 5.09 -6.11
C LEU A 446 12.47 4.32 -7.40
N ALA A 447 13.32 3.30 -7.33
CA ALA A 447 13.50 2.36 -8.42
C ALA A 447 12.54 1.18 -8.23
N PHE A 448 12.06 0.61 -9.32
CA PHE A 448 11.26 -0.60 -9.26
C PHE A 448 11.25 -1.33 -10.59
N GLU A 449 10.95 -2.62 -10.54
CA GLU A 449 10.94 -3.51 -11.70
C GLU A 449 9.74 -4.46 -11.66
N TYR A 450 9.22 -4.79 -12.84
CA TYR A 450 8.17 -5.79 -13.01
C TYR A 450 8.74 -7.11 -13.59
N HIS A 451 8.51 -8.19 -12.86
CA HIS A 451 8.95 -9.55 -13.17
C HIS A 451 7.83 -10.32 -13.89
N LYS A 452 7.89 -10.33 -15.22
CA LYS A 452 6.85 -10.91 -16.10
C LYS A 452 6.58 -12.39 -15.83
N GLU A 453 7.62 -13.19 -15.57
CA GLU A 453 7.50 -14.64 -15.37
C GLU A 453 6.68 -15.01 -14.14
N THR A 454 6.71 -14.16 -13.11
CA THR A 454 6.03 -14.39 -11.82
C THR A 454 4.86 -13.45 -11.59
N ASN A 455 4.67 -12.49 -12.49
CA ASN A 455 3.72 -11.38 -12.39
C ASN A 455 3.87 -10.65 -11.03
N CYS A 456 5.11 -10.33 -10.66
CA CYS A 456 5.43 -9.66 -9.40
C CYS A 456 6.14 -8.33 -9.63
N GLY A 457 5.91 -7.35 -8.75
CA GLY A 457 6.68 -6.11 -8.73
C GLY A 457 7.71 -6.12 -7.61
N LEU A 458 8.84 -5.45 -7.80
CA LEU A 458 9.86 -5.24 -6.76
C LEU A 458 10.24 -3.76 -6.69
N LEU A 459 10.12 -3.15 -5.51
CA LEU A 459 10.55 -1.79 -5.22
C LEU A 459 11.89 -1.82 -4.50
N THR A 460 12.85 -1.01 -4.96
CA THR A 460 14.20 -0.89 -4.42
C THR A 460 14.65 0.58 -4.36
N TYR A 461 15.74 0.85 -3.63
CA TYR A 461 16.39 2.17 -3.59
C TYR A 461 15.46 3.35 -3.25
N PHE A 462 14.70 3.22 -2.16
CA PHE A 462 13.65 4.18 -1.82
C PHE A 462 14.13 5.35 -0.96
N LEU A 463 14.34 6.50 -1.59
CA LEU A 463 14.93 7.71 -0.99
C LEU A 463 13.99 8.92 -1.08
N VAL A 464 13.84 9.68 0.00
CA VAL A 464 13.02 10.90 0.03
C VAL A 464 13.71 12.02 0.79
N GLY A 465 13.55 13.25 0.30
CA GLY A 465 14.04 14.46 0.93
C GLY A 465 13.32 14.76 2.23
N ASP A 466 14.08 15.02 3.27
CA ASP A 466 13.58 15.60 4.50
C ASP A 466 12.97 16.97 4.24
N GLY A 467 11.99 17.32 5.06
CA GLY A 467 11.39 18.64 5.08
C GLY A 467 10.41 18.79 6.24
N PRO A 468 10.00 20.02 6.55
CA PRO A 468 9.02 20.28 7.61
C PRO A 468 7.68 19.60 7.32
N ASN A 469 6.85 19.43 8.35
CA ASN A 469 5.44 19.01 8.23
C ASN A 469 5.22 17.64 7.55
N ASN A 470 6.00 16.61 7.90
CA ASN A 470 5.88 15.25 7.33
C ASN A 470 6.03 15.20 5.80
N ARG A 471 6.72 16.18 5.21
CA ARG A 471 6.95 16.27 3.76
C ARG A 471 7.53 14.98 3.17
N SER A 472 8.48 14.36 3.86
CA SER A 472 9.12 13.11 3.42
C SER A 472 8.13 11.94 3.33
N GLU A 473 7.20 11.82 4.28
CA GLU A 473 6.18 10.76 4.27
C GLU A 473 5.13 10.98 3.18
N ASN A 474 4.74 12.23 2.91
CA ASN A 474 3.83 12.55 1.82
C ASN A 474 4.48 12.26 0.46
N MET A 475 5.76 12.61 0.30
CA MET A 475 6.53 12.29 -0.91
C MET A 475 6.69 10.78 -1.08
N ALA A 476 7.04 10.08 -0.01
CA ALA A 476 7.17 8.64 0.00
C ALA A 476 5.86 7.94 -0.41
N ARG A 477 4.74 8.40 0.16
CA ARG A 477 3.40 7.91 -0.17
C ARG A 477 3.09 8.10 -1.64
N ALA A 478 3.40 9.28 -2.20
CA ALA A 478 3.18 9.59 -3.60
C ALA A 478 4.06 8.75 -4.54
N LEU A 479 5.35 8.56 -4.20
CA LEU A 479 6.28 7.69 -4.94
C LEU A 479 5.81 6.23 -4.94
N ILE A 480 5.51 5.65 -3.76
CA ILE A 480 5.01 4.27 -3.67
C ILE A 480 3.72 4.11 -4.47
N GLN A 481 2.76 5.01 -4.28
CA GLN A 481 1.48 4.90 -4.97
C GLN A 481 1.67 4.88 -6.48
N ARG A 482 2.46 5.82 -7.00
CA ARG A 482 2.69 5.91 -8.44
C ARG A 482 3.47 4.70 -8.96
N ALA A 483 4.45 4.19 -8.21
CA ALA A 483 5.16 2.96 -8.58
C ALA A 483 4.22 1.76 -8.63
N VAL A 484 3.32 1.61 -7.64
CA VAL A 484 2.31 0.54 -7.66
C VAL A 484 1.40 0.68 -8.87
N ASP A 485 0.87 1.88 -9.16
CA ASP A 485 0.00 2.07 -10.33
C ASP A 485 0.70 1.70 -11.64
N ILE A 486 1.99 2.02 -11.78
CA ILE A 486 2.80 1.63 -12.95
C ILE A 486 2.99 0.11 -13.01
N LEU A 487 3.31 -0.54 -11.88
CA LEU A 487 3.45 -1.99 -11.82
C LEU A 487 2.15 -2.73 -12.16
N GLU A 488 1.01 -2.25 -11.67
CA GLU A 488 -0.30 -2.81 -12.03
C GLU A 488 -0.57 -2.67 -13.53
N GLN A 489 -0.21 -1.52 -14.13
CA GLN A 489 -0.36 -1.30 -15.56
C GLN A 489 0.55 -2.23 -16.37
N ASN A 490 1.82 -2.38 -15.99
CA ASN A 490 2.75 -3.31 -16.63
C ASN A 490 2.20 -4.75 -16.62
N ALA A 491 1.58 -5.15 -15.50
CA ALA A 491 0.94 -6.45 -15.38
C ALA A 491 -0.23 -6.60 -16.36
N ILE A 492 -1.11 -5.59 -16.46
CA ILE A 492 -2.24 -5.58 -17.40
C ILE A 492 -1.74 -5.64 -18.85
N ASP A 493 -0.72 -4.86 -19.19
CA ASP A 493 -0.12 -4.81 -20.53
C ASP A 493 0.52 -6.16 -20.91
N CYS A 494 0.98 -6.92 -19.92
CA CYS A 494 1.46 -8.30 -20.09
C CYS A 494 0.34 -9.36 -20.08
N GLY A 495 -0.92 -8.95 -20.10
CA GLY A 495 -2.09 -9.84 -20.15
C GLY A 495 -2.63 -10.27 -18.78
N ASN A 496 -2.05 -9.80 -17.68
CA ASN A 496 -2.54 -10.06 -16.33
C ASN A 496 -3.58 -9.01 -15.94
N LEU A 497 -4.82 -9.17 -16.41
CA LEU A 497 -5.92 -8.21 -16.21
C LEU A 497 -6.24 -7.91 -14.74
N ALA A 498 -5.88 -8.80 -13.82
CA ALA A 498 -6.04 -8.62 -12.38
C ALA A 498 -4.87 -7.83 -11.74
N GLY A 499 -3.87 -7.43 -12.51
CA GLY A 499 -2.65 -6.78 -12.06
C GLY A 499 -1.61 -7.76 -11.46
N CYS A 500 -0.66 -7.25 -10.67
CA CYS A 500 0.40 -8.02 -10.03
C CYS A 500 -0.09 -9.07 -9.02
N ASN A 501 0.49 -10.28 -9.02
CA ASN A 501 0.26 -11.30 -7.98
C ASN A 501 0.71 -10.82 -6.59
N ALA A 502 1.88 -10.17 -6.54
CA ALA A 502 2.44 -9.57 -5.33
C ALA A 502 3.35 -8.40 -5.70
N ILE A 503 3.44 -7.41 -4.83
CA ILE A 503 4.39 -6.30 -4.97
C ILE A 503 5.26 -6.28 -3.72
N PHE A 504 6.56 -6.44 -3.93
CA PHE A 504 7.58 -6.53 -2.90
C PHE A 504 8.32 -5.20 -2.73
N LEU A 505 8.86 -4.98 -1.54
CA LEU A 505 9.74 -3.85 -1.22
C LEU A 505 10.92 -4.37 -0.40
N GLU A 506 12.13 -4.08 -0.85
CA GLU A 506 13.33 -4.30 -0.05
C GLU A 506 13.47 -3.19 0.99
N SER A 507 13.66 -3.58 2.26
CA SER A 507 13.80 -2.64 3.37
C SER A 507 14.96 -3.08 4.26
N ASN A 508 15.89 -2.18 4.54
CA ASN A 508 17.04 -2.48 5.38
C ASN A 508 16.62 -2.65 6.86
N GLU A 509 17.28 -3.56 7.60
CA GLU A 509 16.96 -3.84 9.01
C GLU A 509 17.47 -2.77 9.99
N VAL A 510 18.59 -2.13 9.66
CA VAL A 510 19.37 -1.36 10.63
C VAL A 510 18.98 0.11 10.58
N HIS A 511 18.13 0.53 11.51
CA HIS A 511 18.22 1.90 11.98
C HIS A 511 19.59 2.01 12.66
N ARG A 512 20.53 2.75 12.05
CA ARG A 512 21.65 3.27 12.83
C ARG A 512 21.04 4.28 13.79
N ASP A 513 20.49 3.80 14.90
CA ASP A 513 20.35 4.59 16.09
C ASP A 513 21.78 4.93 16.53
N LEU A 514 22.35 5.93 15.86
CA LEU A 514 23.53 6.64 16.33
C LEU A 514 23.18 6.99 17.77
N PRO A 515 23.87 6.42 18.76
CA PRO A 515 23.48 6.55 20.15
C PRO A 515 23.35 8.02 20.48
N SER A 516 22.12 8.48 20.68
CA SER A 516 21.80 9.90 20.85
C SER A 516 22.23 10.44 22.21
N ASN A 517 23.07 9.70 22.94
CA ASN A 517 23.55 10.04 24.27
C ASN A 517 24.95 9.42 24.51
N ASP A 518 26.01 10.15 24.19
CA ASP A 518 27.02 10.37 25.23
C ASP A 518 27.74 11.71 25.03
N THR A 519 27.90 12.42 26.13
CA THR A 519 28.38 13.81 26.26
C THR A 519 29.87 14.02 25.95
N GLY A 520 30.50 13.10 25.23
CA GLY A 520 31.90 13.18 24.83
C GLY A 520 32.05 13.80 23.44
N LYS A 521 32.54 15.04 23.37
CA LYS A 521 33.10 15.65 22.15
C LYS A 521 34.17 14.72 21.56
N SER A 522 33.80 13.79 20.68
CA SER A 522 34.73 12.96 19.92
C SER A 522 34.60 13.25 18.43
N SER A 523 35.73 13.20 17.75
CA SER A 523 36.11 13.91 16.53
C SER A 523 35.47 13.42 15.22
N VAL A 524 34.35 12.70 15.26
CA VAL A 524 33.70 12.15 14.05
C VAL A 524 32.71 13.15 13.45
N ASP A 525 32.06 13.98 14.27
CA ASP A 525 31.19 15.08 13.81
C ASP A 525 31.93 16.18 13.03
N ALA A 526 33.26 16.26 13.16
CA ALA A 526 34.07 17.24 12.43
C ALA A 526 34.31 16.83 10.96
N ALA A 527 34.30 15.54 10.64
CA ALA A 527 34.54 15.06 9.28
C ALA A 527 33.30 15.19 8.37
N ILE A 528 32.09 15.10 8.94
CA ILE A 528 30.84 15.29 8.19
C ILE A 528 30.47 16.78 8.09
N LYS A 529 30.94 17.63 9.01
CA LYS A 529 30.66 19.09 8.97
C LYS A 529 31.59 19.91 8.07
N THR A 530 32.73 19.38 7.61
CA THR A 530 33.75 20.18 6.91
C THR A 530 33.57 20.29 5.39
N ASN A 531 32.60 19.57 4.79
CA ASN A 531 32.27 19.68 3.36
C ASN A 531 30.86 20.24 3.07
N LYS A 532 30.20 20.87 4.05
CA LYS A 532 28.87 21.49 3.84
C LYS A 532 29.01 22.83 3.11
N CYS A 533 28.81 22.79 1.81
CA CYS A 533 28.61 23.97 0.96
C CYS A 533 27.27 24.64 1.34
N ASN A 534 27.22 25.98 1.38
CA ASN A 534 26.12 26.81 1.90
C ASN A 534 24.81 26.78 1.07
N THR A 535 24.56 25.75 0.27
CA THR A 535 23.26 25.57 -0.39
C THR A 535 22.32 24.85 0.57
N ILE A 536 21.04 25.22 0.55
CA ILE A 536 19.96 24.63 1.37
C ILE A 536 19.83 23.15 1.00
N GLU A 537 20.69 22.29 1.55
CA GLU A 537 20.74 20.86 1.26
C GLU A 537 19.58 20.19 1.98
N THR A 538 18.58 19.79 1.20
CA THR A 538 17.58 18.82 1.62
C THR A 538 18.33 17.54 1.99
N ASN A 539 18.37 17.18 3.27
CA ASN A 539 18.87 15.87 3.68
C ASN A 539 17.96 14.82 3.06
N ILE A 540 18.41 14.13 2.01
CA ILE A 540 17.68 12.99 1.48
C ILE A 540 17.96 11.80 2.40
N THR A 541 16.92 11.13 2.84
CA THR A 541 17.00 9.97 3.73
C THR A 541 16.28 8.79 3.10
N GLU A 542 16.77 7.60 3.36
CA GLU A 542 16.07 6.37 3.01
C GLU A 542 14.89 6.19 3.99
N ILE A 543 13.66 6.10 3.46
CA ILE A 543 12.45 6.00 4.29
C ILE A 543 11.95 4.55 4.44
N SER A 544 12.56 3.61 3.72
CA SER A 544 12.24 2.18 3.81
C SER A 544 12.39 1.63 5.24
N TYR A 545 13.10 2.32 6.13
CA TYR A 545 13.25 1.98 7.56
C TYR A 545 12.08 2.40 8.45
N LYS A 546 11.20 3.31 8.01
CA LYS A 546 10.06 3.77 8.82
C LYS A 546 8.97 2.69 8.83
N LYS A 547 9.18 1.65 9.66
CA LYS A 547 8.28 0.48 9.79
C LYS A 547 6.82 0.88 10.02
N GLU A 548 6.55 1.89 10.87
CA GLU A 548 5.19 2.37 11.15
C GLU A 548 4.52 2.97 9.91
N PHE A 549 5.23 3.82 9.16
CA PHE A 549 4.74 4.40 7.91
C PHE A 549 4.39 3.31 6.88
N LEU A 550 5.30 2.36 6.67
CA LEU A 550 5.08 1.25 5.74
C LEU A 550 3.94 0.33 6.20
N PHE A 551 3.87 0.02 7.49
CA PHE A 551 2.80 -0.79 8.08
C PHE A 551 1.41 -0.16 7.84
N ASN A 552 1.32 1.16 8.05
CA ASN A 552 0.10 1.95 7.82
C ASN A 552 -0.28 2.03 6.34
N MET A 553 0.73 2.04 5.44
CA MET A 553 0.54 1.92 4.00
C MET A 553 0.12 0.51 3.52
N GLY A 554 -0.01 -0.46 4.44
CA GLY A 554 -0.43 -1.82 4.13
C GLY A 554 0.71 -2.77 3.79
N TRP A 555 1.96 -2.41 4.04
CA TRP A 555 3.09 -3.33 3.89
C TRP A 555 3.20 -4.27 5.08
N ARG A 556 3.58 -5.52 4.81
CA ARG A 556 3.87 -6.54 5.83
C ARG A 556 5.22 -7.18 5.55
N LYS A 557 5.99 -7.44 6.61
CA LYS A 557 7.24 -8.19 6.49
C LYS A 557 6.93 -9.66 6.24
N LEU A 558 7.60 -10.26 5.25
CA LEU A 558 7.60 -11.71 5.10
C LEU A 558 8.41 -12.33 6.23
N ASP A 559 7.91 -13.41 6.81
CA ASP A 559 8.64 -14.17 7.83
C ASP A 559 9.75 -15.04 7.22
N ILE A 560 10.68 -14.45 6.47
CA ILE A 560 11.80 -15.15 5.85
C ILE A 560 13.10 -14.38 6.11
N GLN A 561 14.21 -15.11 6.16
CA GLN A 561 15.53 -14.50 6.09
C GLN A 561 15.84 -14.22 4.63
N TYR A 562 15.48 -13.01 4.19
CA TYR A 562 15.69 -12.61 2.80
C TYR A 562 17.15 -12.21 2.57
N VAL A 563 17.71 -12.76 1.49
CA VAL A 563 19.08 -12.56 1.02
C VAL A 563 18.98 -11.93 -0.37
N GLN A 564 19.48 -10.71 -0.51
CA GLN A 564 19.54 -10.01 -1.79
C GLN A 564 20.63 -10.65 -2.68
N PRO A 565 20.43 -10.79 -4.00
CA PRO A 565 21.51 -11.17 -4.90
C PRO A 565 22.67 -10.16 -4.82
N PRO A 566 23.94 -10.59 -4.96
CA PRO A 566 25.08 -9.69 -5.12
C PRO A 566 24.87 -8.76 -6.31
N LEU A 567 24.80 -7.48 -6.01
CA LEU A 567 24.61 -6.42 -7.00
C LEU A 567 25.93 -6.00 -7.65
N SER A 568 27.07 -6.34 -7.04
CA SER A 568 28.42 -6.08 -7.54
C SER A 568 29.19 -7.37 -7.83
N THR A 569 30.24 -7.25 -8.64
CA THR A 569 31.08 -8.38 -9.04
C THR A 569 32.01 -8.88 -7.94
N GLU A 570 32.10 -8.20 -6.80
CA GLU A 570 33.07 -8.51 -5.76
C GLU A 570 32.67 -9.72 -4.86
N ASN A 571 31.54 -10.39 -5.12
CA ASN A 571 31.04 -11.56 -4.35
C ASN A 571 31.11 -11.34 -2.84
N ILE A 572 30.84 -10.11 -2.39
CA ILE A 572 30.74 -9.80 -0.97
C ILE A 572 29.35 -10.22 -0.53
N LYS A 573 29.27 -10.90 0.62
CA LYS A 573 28.01 -11.38 1.20
C LYS A 573 27.00 -10.23 1.24
N SER A 574 25.83 -10.47 0.67
CA SER A 574 24.72 -9.53 0.74
C SER A 574 24.33 -9.30 2.20
N LYS A 575 23.93 -8.08 2.54
CA LYS A 575 23.31 -7.83 3.84
C LYS A 575 21.97 -8.55 3.91
N SER A 576 21.60 -9.01 5.09
CA SER A 576 20.21 -9.41 5.35
C SER A 576 19.31 -8.18 5.20
N LEU A 577 18.39 -8.24 4.25
CA LEU A 577 17.33 -7.24 4.07
C LEU A 577 16.01 -7.84 4.55
N ASN A 578 15.04 -6.99 4.87
CA ASN A 578 13.66 -7.40 4.95
C ASN A 578 13.06 -7.40 3.55
N LEU A 579 12.33 -8.46 3.22
CA LEU A 579 11.38 -8.43 2.12
C LEU A 579 9.99 -8.12 2.68
N LEU A 580 9.40 -7.04 2.20
CA LEU A 580 8.03 -6.65 2.55
C LEU A 580 7.12 -6.95 1.37
N VAL A 581 5.84 -7.21 1.61
CA VAL A 581 4.79 -7.31 0.59
C VAL A 581 3.65 -6.37 0.89
N LEU A 582 3.12 -5.74 -0.15
CA LEU A 582 1.92 -4.91 -0.06
C LEU A 582 0.66 -5.79 0.03
N ILE A 583 -0.17 -5.56 1.05
CA ILE A 583 -1.45 -6.25 1.20
C ILE A 583 -2.44 -5.70 0.17
N THR A 584 -2.78 -6.55 -0.79
CA THR A 584 -3.79 -6.29 -1.82
C THR A 584 -4.88 -7.37 -1.74
N PRO A 585 -6.06 -7.18 -2.36
CA PRO A 585 -7.13 -8.19 -2.37
C PRO A 585 -6.73 -9.55 -2.95
N ARG A 586 -5.58 -9.63 -3.63
CA ARG A 586 -5.03 -10.86 -4.23
C ARG A 586 -4.17 -11.67 -3.26
N ILE A 587 -3.72 -11.08 -2.16
CA ILE A 587 -2.95 -11.79 -1.14
C ILE A 587 -3.90 -12.71 -0.37
N PRO A 588 -3.65 -14.04 -0.33
CA PRO A 588 -4.48 -14.97 0.42
C PRO A 588 -4.60 -14.60 1.90
N GLN A 589 -5.82 -14.76 2.42
CA GLN A 589 -6.14 -14.59 3.83
C GLN A 589 -6.60 -15.92 4.44
N LEU A 590 -6.19 -16.18 5.68
CA LEU A 590 -6.65 -17.27 6.51
C LEU A 590 -7.41 -16.68 7.71
N ASN A 591 -8.68 -17.05 7.85
CA ASN A 591 -9.49 -16.61 8.97
C ASN A 591 -9.43 -17.66 10.08
N ILE A 592 -8.81 -17.30 11.21
CA ILE A 592 -8.75 -18.16 12.41
C ILE A 592 -9.50 -17.43 13.52
N GLY A 593 -10.72 -17.90 13.81
CA GLY A 593 -11.62 -17.21 14.74
C GLY A 593 -12.05 -15.83 14.20
N THR A 594 -11.78 -14.78 14.96
CA THR A 594 -12.07 -13.37 14.59
C THR A 594 -10.89 -12.65 13.94
N GLU A 595 -9.73 -13.29 13.87
CA GLU A 595 -8.50 -12.69 13.34
C GLU A 595 -8.26 -13.11 11.89
N GLN A 596 -7.69 -12.19 11.13
CA GLN A 596 -7.34 -12.37 9.73
C GLN A 596 -5.83 -12.40 9.62
N TYR A 597 -5.29 -13.50 9.09
CA TYR A 597 -3.87 -13.70 8.88
C TYR A 597 -3.59 -13.72 7.38
N TYR A 598 -2.63 -12.95 6.93
CA TYR A 598 -2.21 -12.97 5.53
C TYR A 598 -1.00 -13.89 5.34
N TYR A 599 -0.95 -14.55 4.19
CA TYR A 599 0.18 -15.40 3.82
C TYR A 599 0.44 -15.35 2.32
N LEU A 600 1.65 -15.75 1.93
CA LEU A 600 2.02 -15.97 0.53
C LEU A 600 2.30 -17.47 0.30
N PRO A 601 1.85 -18.04 -0.83
CA PRO A 601 2.26 -19.39 -1.22
C PRO A 601 3.77 -19.46 -1.41
N ASN A 602 4.43 -20.48 -0.87
CA ASN A 602 5.87 -20.66 -1.02
C ASN A 602 6.30 -20.78 -2.49
N THR A 603 5.46 -21.36 -3.34
CA THR A 603 5.70 -21.53 -4.77
C THR A 603 5.83 -20.19 -5.48
N LEU A 604 5.02 -19.19 -5.11
CA LEU A 604 5.10 -17.84 -5.66
C LEU A 604 6.40 -17.15 -5.21
N ILE A 605 6.72 -17.21 -3.91
CA ILE A 605 7.95 -16.59 -3.37
C ILE A 605 9.19 -17.25 -3.94
N ASN A 606 9.25 -18.58 -3.98
CA ASN A 606 10.38 -19.31 -4.57
C ASN A 606 10.55 -18.94 -6.05
N SER A 607 9.48 -18.93 -6.83
CA SER A 607 9.56 -18.55 -8.25
C SER A 607 10.04 -17.12 -8.42
N PHE A 608 9.54 -16.19 -7.61
CA PHE A 608 9.97 -14.78 -7.61
C PHE A 608 11.45 -14.64 -7.27
N ILE A 609 11.91 -15.25 -6.17
CA ILE A 609 13.31 -15.17 -5.75
C ILE A 609 14.25 -15.79 -6.79
N VAL A 610 13.87 -16.94 -7.36
CA VAL A 610 14.65 -17.58 -8.44
C VAL A 610 14.75 -16.66 -9.65
N SER A 611 13.60 -16.13 -10.12
CA SER A 611 13.53 -15.18 -11.23
C SER A 611 14.41 -13.94 -10.98
N PHE A 612 14.29 -13.33 -9.80
CA PHE A 612 15.04 -12.12 -9.44
C PHE A 612 16.57 -12.35 -9.38
N TRP A 613 17.00 -13.47 -8.78
CA TRP A 613 18.42 -13.85 -8.72
C TRP A 613 18.97 -14.19 -10.11
N GLU A 614 18.18 -14.88 -10.94
CA GLU A 614 18.56 -15.22 -12.31
C GLU A 614 18.72 -13.96 -13.16
N SER A 615 17.77 -13.03 -13.10
CA SER A 615 17.83 -11.75 -13.78
C SER A 615 19.01 -10.91 -13.35
N THR A 616 19.23 -10.76 -12.05
CA THR A 616 20.39 -10.02 -11.50
C THR A 616 21.71 -10.64 -11.96
N SER A 617 21.80 -11.97 -11.97
CA SER A 617 22.94 -12.72 -12.50
C SER A 617 23.19 -12.45 -13.98
N LYS A 618 22.14 -12.44 -14.81
CA LYS A 618 22.22 -12.15 -16.25
C LYS A 618 22.71 -10.72 -16.53
N ARG A 619 22.27 -9.75 -15.71
CA ARG A 619 22.63 -8.32 -15.85
C ARG A 619 24.11 -8.07 -15.54
N ASN A 620 24.69 -8.79 -14.58
CA ASN A 620 26.09 -8.65 -14.18
C ASN A 620 27.07 -9.34 -15.17
N HIS A 621 27.50 -8.57 -16.19
CA HIS A 621 28.28 -9.03 -17.37
C HIS A 621 29.58 -9.79 -17.07
N ASN A 622 30.17 -9.62 -15.89
CA ASN A 622 31.40 -10.35 -15.55
C ASN A 622 31.14 -11.79 -15.09
N CYS A 623 29.88 -12.18 -14.87
CA CYS A 623 29.51 -13.52 -14.38
C CYS A 623 29.15 -14.53 -15.48
N HIS A 624 29.17 -14.16 -16.77
CA HIS A 624 28.77 -15.06 -17.88
C HIS A 624 29.53 -16.38 -17.98
N LYS A 625 30.67 -16.54 -17.31
CA LYS A 625 31.40 -17.82 -17.28
C LYS A 625 30.76 -18.88 -16.38
N LEU A 626 29.79 -18.51 -15.55
CA LEU A 626 29.06 -19.41 -14.66
C LEU A 626 27.57 -19.08 -14.72
N ALA A 627 26.90 -19.52 -15.78
CA ALA A 627 25.45 -19.66 -15.75
C ALA A 627 25.10 -20.43 -14.45
N ASN A 628 24.17 -19.89 -13.67
CA ASN A 628 23.70 -20.46 -12.41
C ASN A 628 24.72 -20.43 -11.26
N TRP A 629 25.61 -19.43 -11.19
CA TRP A 629 26.52 -19.30 -10.04
C TRP A 629 25.77 -19.20 -8.71
N TYR A 630 24.57 -18.60 -8.70
CA TYR A 630 23.74 -18.45 -7.50
C TYR A 630 23.25 -19.80 -6.93
N GLU A 631 23.13 -20.86 -7.74
CA GLU A 631 22.82 -22.21 -7.25
C GLU A 631 23.93 -22.77 -6.32
N ARG A 632 25.12 -22.16 -6.35
CA ARG A 632 26.24 -22.50 -5.45
C ARG A 632 26.39 -21.52 -4.30
N ASP A 633 25.62 -20.44 -4.29
CA ASP A 633 25.64 -19.47 -3.20
C ASP A 633 24.97 -20.09 -1.96
N HIS A 634 25.71 -20.12 -0.86
CA HIS A 634 25.25 -20.78 0.36
C HIS A 634 24.07 -20.06 1.00
N ASP A 635 24.08 -18.73 1.00
CA ASP A 635 23.06 -17.91 1.66
C ASP A 635 21.76 -17.97 0.84
N TYR A 636 21.86 -17.96 -0.51
CA TYR A 636 20.73 -18.24 -1.41
C TYR A 636 20.09 -19.62 -1.19
N MET A 637 20.90 -20.68 -1.18
CA MET A 637 20.39 -22.05 -1.02
C MET A 637 19.76 -22.26 0.36
N THR A 638 20.32 -21.63 1.40
CA THR A 638 19.74 -21.66 2.75
C THR A 638 18.39 -20.93 2.80
N MET A 639 18.27 -19.78 2.12
CA MET A 639 17.00 -19.05 2.00
C MET A 639 15.95 -19.89 1.26
N LEU A 640 16.29 -20.46 0.09
CA LEU A 640 15.36 -21.31 -0.66
C LEU A 640 14.95 -22.57 0.10
N ASP A 641 15.89 -23.20 0.80
CA ASP A 641 15.59 -24.34 1.67
C ASP A 641 14.56 -23.92 2.72
N SER A 642 14.81 -22.84 3.48
CA SER A 642 13.89 -22.31 4.50
C SER A 642 12.48 -21.99 3.96
N ILE A 643 12.37 -21.49 2.73
CA ILE A 643 11.07 -21.19 2.10
C ILE A 643 10.39 -22.48 1.64
N SER A 644 11.15 -23.44 1.08
CA SER A 644 10.61 -24.71 0.59
C SER A 644 10.04 -25.60 1.70
N ARG A 645 10.56 -25.49 2.94
CA ARG A 645 10.09 -26.19 4.15
C ARG A 645 8.75 -25.68 4.70
N ARG A 646 8.11 -24.74 4.02
CA ARG A 646 6.82 -24.15 4.44
C ARG A 646 5.92 -24.04 3.24
N GLU A 647 4.70 -24.55 3.29
CA GLU A 647 3.74 -24.36 2.17
C GLU A 647 3.29 -22.89 2.06
N ARG A 648 3.19 -22.22 3.21
CA ARG A 648 2.69 -20.85 3.35
C ARG A 648 3.69 -20.05 4.14
N ILE A 649 4.06 -18.89 3.61
CA ILE A 649 4.93 -17.95 4.29
C ILE A 649 4.04 -16.91 4.97
N PRO A 650 3.97 -16.90 6.31
CA PRO A 650 3.13 -15.96 7.03
C PRO A 650 3.66 -14.53 6.88
N LEU A 651 2.71 -13.59 6.89
CA LEU A 651 3.02 -12.17 6.90
C LEU A 651 2.93 -11.64 8.33
N ILE A 652 3.94 -10.88 8.76
CA ILE A 652 4.01 -10.36 10.12
C ILE A 652 2.99 -9.23 10.28
N ASP A 653 1.87 -9.53 10.94
CA ASP A 653 0.68 -8.67 11.05
C ASP A 653 0.70 -7.66 12.20
N SER A 654 1.76 -7.62 13.02
CA SER A 654 1.95 -6.61 14.06
C SER A 654 3.27 -5.85 13.94
N LEU A 655 3.20 -4.54 14.22
CA LEU A 655 4.38 -3.68 14.24
C LEU A 655 5.38 -4.11 15.32
N GLU A 656 4.91 -4.67 16.44
CA GLU A 656 5.78 -5.17 17.52
C GLU A 656 6.56 -6.41 17.11
N GLN A 657 5.93 -7.40 16.45
CA GLN A 657 6.66 -8.54 15.87
C GLN A 657 7.67 -8.09 14.81
N TRP A 658 7.35 -7.05 14.04
CA TRP A 658 8.30 -6.49 13.08
C TRP A 658 9.51 -5.82 13.77
N LYS A 659 9.40 -5.39 15.02
CA LYS A 659 10.53 -4.85 15.79
C LYS A 659 11.41 -5.94 16.39
N THR A 660 10.85 -7.06 16.84
CA THR A 660 11.61 -8.11 17.55
C THR A 660 12.50 -8.94 16.62
N ASN A 661 12.34 -8.86 15.30
CA ASN A 661 13.20 -9.47 14.26
C ASN A 661 13.43 -10.98 14.38
N GLN A 662 12.78 -11.68 15.32
CA GLN A 662 12.88 -13.13 15.45
C GLN A 662 11.88 -13.78 14.49
N SER A 663 12.35 -14.25 13.34
CA SER A 663 11.58 -15.16 12.49
C SER A 663 11.57 -16.51 13.15
N ILE A 664 10.41 -16.90 13.66
CA ILE A 664 10.21 -18.22 14.26
C ILE A 664 9.39 -19.01 13.27
N SER A 665 10.01 -19.98 12.61
CA SER A 665 9.31 -20.92 11.76
C SER A 665 8.74 -22.06 12.61
N ILE A 666 7.44 -22.31 12.46
CA ILE A 666 6.76 -23.42 13.10
C ILE A 666 6.69 -24.59 12.10
N ILE A 667 7.26 -25.74 12.47
CA ILE A 667 7.38 -26.91 11.60
C ILE A 667 6.78 -28.13 12.30
N ASP A 668 5.74 -28.73 11.72
CA ASP A 668 5.15 -29.99 12.18
C ASP A 668 5.80 -31.17 11.46
N LEU A 669 6.67 -31.91 12.14
CA LEU A 669 7.40 -33.03 11.56
C LEU A 669 6.53 -34.21 11.12
N ALA A 670 5.26 -34.27 11.54
CA ALA A 670 4.34 -35.31 11.06
C ALA A 670 3.77 -34.99 9.67
N VAL A 671 3.69 -33.70 9.32
CA VAL A 671 3.23 -33.21 8.03
C VAL A 671 4.41 -33.00 7.09
N ASP A 672 5.49 -32.39 7.60
CA ASP A 672 6.69 -32.06 6.85
C ASP A 672 7.95 -32.60 7.55
N TYR A 673 8.29 -33.86 7.25
CA TYR A 673 9.35 -34.58 7.94
C TYR A 673 10.74 -34.18 7.45
N HIS A 674 11.50 -33.54 8.34
CA HIS A 674 12.89 -33.13 8.13
C HIS A 674 13.84 -33.96 9.00
N GLN A 675 14.67 -34.81 8.37
CA GLN A 675 15.55 -35.71 9.11
C GLN A 675 16.61 -34.97 9.93
N ASP A 676 17.16 -33.87 9.41
CA ASP A 676 18.13 -33.02 10.08
C ASP A 676 17.53 -32.34 11.32
N LEU A 677 16.35 -31.72 11.19
CA LEU A 677 15.63 -31.12 12.31
C LEU A 677 15.21 -32.14 13.36
N PHE A 678 14.77 -33.33 12.94
CA PHE A 678 14.44 -34.41 13.88
C PHE A 678 15.68 -34.86 14.67
N ASN A 679 16.83 -34.99 14.01
CA ASN A 679 18.07 -35.35 14.66
C ASN A 679 18.51 -34.27 15.66
N GLU A 680 18.43 -32.99 15.29
CA GLU A 680 18.76 -31.87 16.16
C GLU A 680 17.81 -31.80 17.36
N PHE A 681 16.49 -31.94 17.13
CA PHE A 681 15.49 -32.01 18.18
C PHE A 681 15.84 -33.09 19.21
N TYR A 682 16.12 -34.31 18.74
CA TYR A 682 16.45 -35.43 19.61
C TYR A 682 17.77 -35.20 20.36
N ASN A 683 18.76 -34.56 19.70
CA ASN A 683 20.01 -34.18 20.34
C ASN A 683 19.82 -33.09 21.41
N CYS A 684 18.81 -32.23 21.29
CA CYS A 684 18.48 -31.19 22.25
C CYS A 684 17.64 -31.69 23.44
N LEU A 685 17.07 -32.90 23.38
CA LEU A 685 16.27 -33.46 24.47
C LEU A 685 17.10 -33.68 25.76
N PRO A 686 16.53 -33.43 26.96
CA PRO A 686 17.14 -33.83 28.23
C PRO A 686 17.41 -35.34 28.26
N GLN A 687 18.49 -35.78 28.89
CA GLN A 687 18.79 -37.22 29.03
C GLN A 687 17.72 -37.97 29.83
N ASP A 688 17.07 -37.29 30.77
CA ASP A 688 16.06 -37.87 31.67
C ASP A 688 14.62 -37.62 31.18
N ILE A 689 14.44 -37.09 29.96
CA ILE A 689 13.09 -36.86 29.46
C ILE A 689 12.43 -38.17 29.09
N ASP A 690 11.16 -38.28 29.45
CA ASP A 690 10.38 -39.49 29.26
C ASP A 690 9.64 -39.42 27.92
N ILE A 691 10.41 -39.63 26.85
CA ILE A 691 9.96 -39.66 25.44
C ILE A 691 10.37 -41.00 24.84
N GLU A 692 9.65 -41.45 23.81
CA GLU A 692 9.96 -42.66 23.05
C GLU A 692 11.41 -42.69 22.52
N SER A 693 11.93 -43.89 22.22
CA SER A 693 13.27 -44.02 21.63
C SER A 693 13.32 -43.29 20.28
N ARG A 694 14.51 -42.86 19.87
CA ARG A 694 14.72 -42.16 18.58
C ARG A 694 14.09 -42.93 17.42
N GLU A 695 14.35 -44.24 17.35
CA GLU A 695 13.85 -45.11 16.29
C GLU A 695 12.32 -45.24 16.34
N GLN A 696 11.73 -45.31 17.54
CA GLN A 696 10.29 -45.39 17.71
C GLN A 696 9.60 -44.10 17.25
N LEU A 697 10.11 -42.94 17.70
CA LEU A 697 9.54 -41.64 17.38
C LEU A 697 9.67 -41.34 15.88
N GLU A 698 10.80 -41.70 15.29
CA GLU A 698 11.05 -41.59 13.85
C GLU A 698 10.09 -42.46 13.03
N GLN A 699 9.84 -43.71 13.45
CA GLN A 699 8.87 -44.58 12.79
C GLN A 699 7.45 -44.03 12.88
N LEU A 700 7.07 -43.48 14.04
CA LEU A 700 5.74 -42.89 14.24
C LEU A 700 5.50 -41.69 13.33
N LEU A 701 6.49 -40.79 13.18
CA LEU A 701 6.41 -39.64 12.28
C LEU A 701 6.39 -40.04 10.80
N LYS A 702 7.24 -40.98 10.38
CA LYS A 702 7.31 -41.45 8.98
C LYS A 702 6.04 -42.17 8.53
N HIS A 703 5.33 -42.81 9.45
CA HIS A 703 4.04 -43.41 9.13
C HIS A 703 2.96 -42.37 8.87
N SER A 704 2.94 -41.25 9.59
CA SER A 704 1.94 -40.18 9.44
C SER A 704 1.94 -39.54 8.04
N SER A 705 3.10 -39.30 7.45
CA SER A 705 3.22 -38.63 6.14
C SER A 705 2.78 -39.50 4.95
N SER A 706 2.81 -40.83 5.08
CA SER A 706 2.55 -41.77 3.98
C SER A 706 1.07 -42.11 3.71
N VAL A 707 0.14 -41.63 4.55
CA VAL A 707 -1.26 -42.10 4.58
C VAL A 707 -2.14 -41.57 3.45
N THR A 708 -1.68 -40.63 2.64
CA THR A 708 -2.50 -40.00 1.58
C THR A 708 -2.81 -40.89 0.37
N THR A 709 -2.22 -42.08 0.20
CA THR A 709 -2.34 -42.84 -1.07
C THR A 709 -2.81 -44.30 -0.99
N TYR A 710 -3.05 -44.88 0.20
CA TYR A 710 -3.42 -46.31 0.30
C TYR A 710 -4.91 -46.54 0.58
N GLN A 711 -5.73 -46.50 -0.48
CA GLN A 711 -7.06 -47.13 -0.49
C GLN A 711 -6.93 -48.59 -0.99
N SER A 712 -6.64 -49.55 -0.11
CA SER A 712 -6.89 -50.96 -0.45
C SER A 712 -7.42 -51.74 0.75
N LYS A 713 -8.53 -52.44 0.49
CA LYS A 713 -9.38 -53.17 1.43
C LYS A 713 -8.69 -54.46 1.88
N SER A 714 -8.17 -54.54 3.11
CA SER A 714 -8.33 -55.73 3.95
C SER A 714 -7.64 -55.60 5.31
N SER A 715 -8.40 -55.96 6.35
CA SER A 715 -8.05 -56.05 7.77
C SER A 715 -7.99 -54.72 8.54
N VAL A 716 -8.80 -54.67 9.60
CA VAL A 716 -8.93 -53.59 10.59
C VAL A 716 -7.67 -53.57 11.45
N SER A 717 -6.51 -53.26 10.88
CA SER A 717 -5.36 -52.89 11.70
C SER A 717 -5.67 -51.52 12.30
N ARG A 718 -5.74 -51.47 13.64
CA ARG A 718 -5.92 -50.23 14.42
C ARG A 718 -4.99 -49.17 13.84
N ARG A 719 -5.54 -48.05 13.36
CA ARG A 719 -4.72 -46.96 12.83
C ARG A 719 -3.78 -46.49 13.95
N PRO A 720 -2.48 -46.32 13.68
CA PRO A 720 -1.57 -45.70 14.63
C PRO A 720 -2.09 -44.31 14.99
N GLU A 721 -1.80 -43.84 16.21
CA GLU A 721 -2.12 -42.46 16.56
C GLU A 721 -1.35 -41.49 15.68
N ASP A 722 -1.94 -40.32 15.46
CA ASP A 722 -1.24 -39.21 14.82
C ASP A 722 -0.44 -38.52 15.93
N ILE A 723 0.84 -38.88 16.04
CA ILE A 723 1.81 -38.12 16.85
C ILE A 723 2.35 -37.00 15.99
N HIS A 724 2.39 -35.82 16.59
CA HIS A 724 2.94 -34.62 16.00
C HIS A 724 4.10 -34.12 16.86
N ILE A 725 5.15 -33.65 16.21
CA ILE A 725 6.23 -32.90 16.84
C ILE A 725 6.30 -31.57 16.13
N LEU A 726 5.87 -30.53 16.83
CA LEU A 726 5.91 -29.16 16.39
C LEU A 726 7.21 -28.54 16.87
N LEU A 727 8.01 -27.99 15.97
CA LEU A 727 9.26 -27.32 16.28
C LEU A 727 9.12 -25.82 16.04
N ALA A 728 9.54 -25.01 17.01
CA ALA A 728 9.81 -23.60 16.82
C ALA A 728 11.27 -23.44 16.46
N VAL A 729 11.54 -23.03 15.23
CA VAL A 729 12.88 -23.04 14.62
C VAL A 729 13.28 -21.62 14.24
N SER A 730 14.52 -21.25 14.58
CA SER A 730 15.17 -20.03 14.14
C SER A 730 16.29 -20.35 13.15
N TYR A 731 16.31 -19.63 12.04
CA TYR A 731 17.39 -19.69 11.05
C TYR A 731 18.45 -18.59 11.28
N PHE A 732 18.30 -17.77 12.32
CA PHE A 732 19.06 -16.52 12.50
C PHE A 732 20.47 -16.64 13.12
N ASP A 733 20.96 -17.84 13.45
CA ASP A 733 22.30 -17.96 14.02
C ASP A 733 23.35 -17.83 12.91
N GLN A 734 23.89 -16.61 12.73
CA GLN A 734 24.92 -16.30 11.71
C GLN A 734 26.16 -17.22 11.78
N ASN A 735 26.38 -17.90 12.91
CA ASN A 735 27.50 -18.80 13.09
C ASN A 735 27.17 -20.27 12.81
N LYS A 736 25.89 -20.62 12.62
CA LYS A 736 25.45 -22.00 12.37
C LYS A 736 24.80 -22.11 11.00
N THR A 737 25.23 -23.11 10.24
CA THR A 737 24.61 -23.48 8.96
C THR A 737 23.33 -24.30 9.15
N THR A 738 23.03 -24.68 10.39
CA THR A 738 21.85 -25.50 10.72
C THR A 738 20.83 -24.67 11.51
N PRO A 739 19.53 -24.84 11.22
CA PRO A 739 18.47 -24.25 12.03
C PRO A 739 18.64 -24.55 13.51
N THR A 740 18.40 -23.55 14.37
CA THR A 740 18.39 -23.70 15.82
C THR A 740 16.96 -23.89 16.29
N ILE A 741 16.71 -25.00 17.00
CA ILE A 741 15.39 -25.27 17.58
C ILE A 741 15.26 -24.43 18.85
N LEU A 742 14.36 -23.46 18.87
CA LEU A 742 14.11 -22.62 20.04
C LEU A 742 13.19 -23.33 21.05
N GLY A 743 12.31 -24.19 20.54
CA GLY A 743 11.38 -24.97 21.34
C GLY A 743 10.67 -26.05 20.52
N SER A 744 9.93 -26.91 21.21
CA SER A 744 9.16 -27.98 20.61
C SER A 744 7.91 -28.30 21.40
N SER A 745 6.84 -28.75 20.74
CA SER A 745 5.69 -29.37 21.38
C SER A 745 5.43 -30.76 20.80
N ILE A 746 5.17 -31.73 21.67
CA ILE A 746 4.76 -33.08 21.27
C ILE A 746 3.30 -33.23 21.66
N PHE A 747 2.46 -33.59 20.68
CA PHE A 747 1.04 -33.76 20.92
C PHE A 747 0.45 -34.89 20.08
N SER A 748 -0.77 -35.29 20.42
CA SER A 748 -1.52 -36.31 19.69
C SER A 748 -3.01 -36.04 19.77
N TYR A 749 -3.73 -36.46 18.73
CA TYR A 749 -5.19 -36.46 18.71
C TYR A 749 -5.76 -37.87 18.88
N LEU A 750 -6.58 -38.06 19.91
CA LEU A 750 -7.14 -39.35 20.33
C LEU A 750 -8.57 -39.51 19.79
N LEU A 751 -8.69 -40.19 18.64
CA LEU A 751 -9.97 -40.37 17.94
C LEU A 751 -11.07 -41.02 18.81
N ASN A 752 -10.72 -42.02 19.63
CA ASN A 752 -11.68 -42.77 20.43
C ASN A 752 -12.36 -41.94 21.53
N SER A 753 -11.69 -40.91 22.02
CA SER A 753 -12.25 -39.98 23.02
C SER A 753 -12.66 -38.64 22.41
N ASN A 754 -12.31 -38.40 21.14
CA ASN A 754 -12.33 -37.07 20.51
C ASN A 754 -11.63 -36.03 21.40
N CYS A 755 -10.41 -36.32 21.86
CA CYS A 755 -9.63 -35.40 22.71
C CYS A 755 -8.24 -35.16 22.12
N GLY A 756 -7.68 -33.98 22.36
CA GLY A 756 -6.25 -33.72 22.15
C GLY A 756 -5.45 -33.91 23.44
N ILE A 757 -4.16 -34.21 23.31
CA ILE A 757 -3.20 -34.18 24.42
C ILE A 757 -1.88 -33.59 23.93
N ILE A 758 -1.40 -32.57 24.64
CA ILE A 758 -0.04 -32.04 24.53
C ILE A 758 0.76 -32.66 25.67
N THR A 759 1.69 -33.57 25.35
CA THR A 759 2.44 -34.33 26.37
C THR A 759 3.68 -33.58 26.83
N ASN A 760 4.30 -32.85 25.91
CA ASN A 760 5.55 -32.14 26.15
C ASN A 760 5.51 -30.77 25.48
N VAL A 761 5.96 -29.74 26.20
CA VAL A 761 6.31 -28.44 25.65
C VAL A 761 7.70 -28.16 26.18
N LEU A 762 8.68 -28.06 25.30
CA LEU A 762 10.09 -27.94 25.64
C LEU A 762 10.65 -26.65 25.06
N THR A 763 11.41 -25.89 25.83
CA THR A 763 12.06 -24.65 25.38
C THR A 763 13.47 -24.51 25.96
N HIS A 764 14.37 -23.77 25.29
CA HIS A 764 15.75 -23.60 25.79
C HIS A 764 15.82 -22.80 27.10
N GLN A 765 16.66 -23.23 28.04
CA GLN A 765 16.84 -22.56 29.33
C GLN A 765 17.43 -21.15 29.22
N ASN A 766 18.28 -20.91 28.21
CA ASN A 766 18.91 -19.59 28.02
C ASN A 766 17.90 -18.49 27.68
N ASN A 767 16.76 -18.86 27.07
CA ASN A 767 15.62 -17.96 26.91
C ASN A 767 15.04 -17.57 28.29
N ILE A 768 15.16 -18.39 29.33
CA ILE A 768 14.54 -18.08 30.63
C ILE A 768 15.45 -17.19 31.51
N LEU A 769 16.79 -17.22 31.33
CA LEU A 769 17.73 -16.69 32.34
C LEU A 769 18.91 -15.83 31.85
N SER A 770 19.26 -15.76 30.56
CA SER A 770 20.48 -15.03 30.15
C SER A 770 20.24 -13.55 29.82
N SER A 771 20.48 -12.68 30.81
CA SER A 771 20.46 -11.22 30.71
C SER A 771 21.75 -10.58 30.17
N ASN A 772 22.76 -11.34 29.73
CA ASN A 772 24.10 -10.80 29.47
C ASN A 772 24.73 -11.06 28.08
N LEU A 773 24.14 -11.87 27.20
CA LEU A 773 24.69 -12.11 25.84
C LEU A 773 23.72 -11.75 24.69
N LEU A 774 22.48 -11.38 25.01
CA LEU A 774 21.52 -10.71 24.14
C LEU A 774 21.28 -9.30 24.70
N GLN A 775 22.16 -8.36 24.40
CA GLN A 775 22.06 -6.99 24.91
C GLN A 775 20.94 -6.14 24.26
N PHE A 776 20.08 -6.73 23.42
CA PHE A 776 19.08 -6.01 22.64
C PHE A 776 17.63 -6.09 23.15
N SER A 777 17.31 -6.88 24.18
CA SER A 777 15.99 -6.82 24.82
C SER A 777 16.10 -7.11 26.31
N LYS A 778 15.78 -6.12 27.15
CA LYS A 778 15.70 -6.24 28.62
C LYS A 778 14.36 -6.81 29.08
N ASP A 779 13.48 -7.24 28.17
CA ASP A 779 12.10 -7.55 28.51
C ASP A 779 11.88 -9.07 28.67
N PRO A 780 11.57 -9.58 29.89
CA PRO A 780 11.21 -10.98 30.14
C PRO A 780 9.97 -11.48 29.36
N GLN A 781 9.28 -10.59 28.65
CA GLN A 781 8.12 -10.88 27.81
C GLN A 781 8.47 -11.71 26.56
N GLU A 782 9.63 -11.51 25.92
CA GLU A 782 9.93 -12.16 24.63
C GLU A 782 10.07 -13.68 24.71
N ASN A 783 10.72 -14.21 25.75
CA ASN A 783 10.94 -15.65 25.88
C ASN A 783 9.67 -16.45 26.21
N ARG A 784 8.68 -15.78 26.78
CA ARG A 784 7.34 -16.34 27.04
C ARG A 784 6.49 -16.46 25.77
N MET A 785 6.94 -15.83 24.68
CA MET A 785 6.27 -15.86 23.39
C MET A 785 6.36 -17.25 22.75
N ILE A 786 7.48 -17.96 22.87
CA ILE A 786 7.69 -19.25 22.20
C ILE A 786 6.80 -20.35 22.77
N ASP A 787 6.71 -20.46 24.10
CA ASP A 787 5.82 -21.41 24.77
C ASP A 787 4.36 -21.20 24.35
N THR A 788 3.95 -19.92 24.31
CA THR A 788 2.59 -19.52 23.92
C THR A 788 2.32 -19.85 22.46
N ILE A 789 3.26 -19.55 21.55
CA ILE A 789 3.14 -19.91 20.12
C ILE A 789 3.01 -21.43 19.98
N LEU A 790 3.91 -22.21 20.58
CA LEU A 790 3.88 -23.68 20.49
C LEU A 790 2.56 -24.27 21.00
N LEU A 791 2.03 -23.76 22.12
CA LEU A 791 0.75 -24.20 22.66
C LEU A 791 -0.43 -23.86 21.74
N ASN A 792 -0.49 -22.63 21.25
CA ASN A 792 -1.58 -22.16 20.38
C ASN A 792 -1.60 -22.92 19.05
N GLU A 793 -0.44 -23.05 18.41
CA GLU A 793 -0.29 -23.78 17.15
C GLU A 793 -0.62 -25.27 17.32
N SER A 794 -0.19 -25.89 18.42
CA SER A 794 -0.56 -27.28 18.73
C SER A 794 -2.07 -27.45 18.89
N VAL A 795 -2.73 -26.52 19.57
CA VAL A 795 -4.20 -26.51 19.72
C VAL A 795 -4.89 -26.36 18.37
N GLU A 796 -4.40 -25.49 17.50
CA GLU A 796 -4.95 -25.30 16.15
C GLU A 796 -4.82 -26.56 15.30
N ILE A 797 -3.63 -27.18 15.28
CA ILE A 797 -3.41 -28.43 14.53
C ILE A 797 -4.32 -29.55 15.07
N ILE A 798 -4.47 -29.69 16.39
CA ILE A 798 -5.40 -30.65 17.01
C ILE A 798 -6.84 -30.38 16.55
N ASN A 799 -7.27 -29.13 16.49
CA ASN A 799 -8.60 -28.76 16.00
C ASN A 799 -8.81 -29.12 14.53
N ILE A 800 -7.80 -28.89 13.67
CA ILE A 800 -7.83 -29.27 12.26
C ILE A 800 -7.96 -30.80 12.10
N ILE A 801 -7.13 -31.56 12.83
CA ILE A 801 -7.17 -33.03 12.81
C ILE A 801 -8.52 -33.55 13.29
N SER A 802 -9.04 -33.01 14.40
CA SER A 802 -10.35 -33.41 14.93
C SER A 802 -11.48 -33.18 13.93
N LYS A 803 -11.53 -32.00 13.30
CA LYS A 803 -12.52 -31.66 12.25
C LYS A 803 -12.42 -32.62 11.07
N SER A 804 -11.20 -32.93 10.61
CA SER A 804 -10.98 -33.83 9.48
C SER A 804 -11.44 -35.28 9.77
N LYS A 805 -11.29 -35.75 11.02
CA LYS A 805 -11.58 -37.15 11.39
C LYS A 805 -12.99 -37.40 11.89
N THR A 806 -13.64 -36.39 12.48
CA THR A 806 -14.96 -36.57 13.13
C THR A 806 -16.10 -35.85 12.41
N HIS A 807 -15.79 -34.88 11.54
CA HIS A 807 -16.74 -33.92 10.97
C HIS A 807 -17.49 -33.07 12.02
N ILE A 808 -17.01 -33.05 13.27
CA ILE A 808 -17.53 -32.21 14.36
C ILE A 808 -16.66 -30.94 14.46
N SER A 809 -17.18 -29.87 15.08
CA SER A 809 -16.53 -28.56 15.20
C SER A 809 -15.19 -28.52 15.97
N GLY A 810 -14.74 -29.64 16.56
CA GLY A 810 -13.46 -29.75 17.27
C GLY A 810 -13.41 -30.91 18.27
N PRO A 811 -12.30 -31.05 19.02
CA PRO A 811 -12.16 -32.03 20.08
C PRO A 811 -13.05 -31.66 21.28
N ASN A 812 -13.58 -32.66 21.97
CA ASN A 812 -14.37 -32.48 23.20
C ASN A 812 -13.60 -31.72 24.28
N THR A 813 -12.29 -31.93 24.37
CA THR A 813 -11.34 -31.26 25.29
C THR A 813 -9.92 -31.49 24.79
N ILE A 814 -9.03 -30.52 25.03
CA ILE A 814 -7.58 -30.67 24.84
C ILE A 814 -6.93 -30.64 26.21
N PHE A 815 -6.10 -31.65 26.47
CA PHE A 815 -5.35 -31.78 27.72
C PHE A 815 -3.89 -31.36 27.52
N LEU A 816 -3.24 -30.89 28.58
CA LEU A 816 -1.81 -30.59 28.64
C LEU A 816 -1.21 -31.32 29.84
N GLU A 817 -0.13 -32.06 29.61
CA GLU A 817 0.68 -32.64 30.67
C GLU A 817 1.83 -31.69 31.01
N ALA A 818 1.84 -31.15 32.23
CA ALA A 818 2.82 -30.17 32.69
C ALA A 818 3.54 -30.64 33.96
N LEU A 819 4.73 -30.10 34.23
CA LEU A 819 5.43 -30.38 35.49
C LEU A 819 4.86 -29.50 36.60
N LYS A 820 4.62 -30.09 37.78
CA LYS A 820 4.22 -29.33 38.96
C LYS A 820 5.38 -28.45 39.43
N SER A 821 5.17 -27.13 39.46
CA SER A 821 6.15 -26.21 40.06
C SER A 821 6.30 -26.51 41.56
N THR A 822 7.49 -26.97 41.98
CA THR A 822 7.80 -27.14 43.40
C THR A 822 8.23 -25.78 43.96
N SER A 823 7.31 -25.09 44.61
CA SER A 823 7.57 -23.82 45.30
C SER A 823 8.76 -23.96 46.27
N GLY A 824 9.94 -23.45 45.89
CA GLY A 824 11.12 -23.36 46.77
C GLY A 824 12.37 -24.14 46.35
N SER A 825 12.34 -24.94 45.29
CA SER A 825 13.57 -25.51 44.73
C SER A 825 14.24 -24.47 43.83
N LYS A 826 15.48 -24.06 44.14
CA LYS A 826 16.31 -23.31 43.19
C LYS A 826 16.35 -24.14 41.90
N VAL A 827 15.86 -23.57 40.80
CA VAL A 827 15.97 -24.16 39.46
C VAL A 827 17.40 -24.66 39.32
N CYS A 828 17.56 -25.98 39.21
CA CYS A 828 18.89 -26.57 39.08
C CYS A 828 19.56 -25.88 37.89
N GLU A 829 20.70 -25.22 38.14
CA GLU A 829 21.57 -24.70 37.10
C GLU A 829 22.08 -25.91 36.30
N VAL A 830 21.36 -26.28 35.24
CA VAL A 830 21.80 -27.31 34.33
C VAL A 830 22.89 -26.67 33.47
N SER A 831 24.10 -27.22 33.53
CA SER A 831 25.30 -26.62 32.93
C SER A 831 25.37 -26.70 31.40
N ASN A 832 24.29 -27.12 30.71
CA ASN A 832 24.27 -27.26 29.24
C ASN A 832 23.21 -26.36 28.62
N ALA A 833 23.68 -25.22 28.09
CA ALA A 833 22.91 -24.22 27.35
C ALA A 833 22.07 -24.80 26.18
N ASP A 834 22.52 -25.90 25.59
CA ASP A 834 21.96 -26.46 24.35
C ASP A 834 20.82 -27.48 24.57
N LYS A 835 20.37 -27.69 25.82
CA LYS A 835 19.27 -28.61 26.12
C LYS A 835 17.95 -27.89 26.28
N LEU A 836 16.90 -28.45 25.66
CA LEU A 836 15.52 -28.03 25.88
C LEU A 836 15.07 -28.45 27.29
N ILE A 837 14.15 -27.71 27.89
CA ILE A 837 13.59 -27.98 29.21
C ILE A 837 12.08 -28.05 29.11
N GLN A 838 11.48 -29.03 29.77
CA GLN A 838 10.03 -29.14 29.88
C GLN A 838 9.46 -27.95 30.65
N LEU A 839 8.49 -27.28 30.02
CA LEU A 839 7.76 -26.15 30.57
C LEU A 839 6.99 -26.57 31.84
N PRO A 840 7.30 -25.98 33.02
CA PRO A 840 6.49 -26.19 34.21
C PRO A 840 5.17 -25.45 34.09
N PHE A 841 4.14 -25.93 34.80
CA PHE A 841 2.88 -25.19 34.89
C PHE A 841 3.10 -23.85 35.61
N SER A 842 2.62 -22.77 35.01
CA SER A 842 2.78 -21.40 35.51
C SER A 842 1.46 -20.62 35.41
N PHE A 843 1.41 -19.46 36.05
CA PHE A 843 0.26 -18.56 36.00
C PHE A 843 0.00 -18.04 34.57
N GLU A 844 1.04 -17.94 33.73
CA GLU A 844 0.91 -17.54 32.34
C GLU A 844 0.20 -18.60 31.50
N ILE A 845 0.55 -19.89 31.68
CA ILE A 845 -0.15 -21.00 31.01
C ILE A 845 -1.63 -21.01 31.43
N GLN A 846 -1.90 -20.74 32.70
CA GLN A 846 -3.25 -20.57 33.19
C GLN A 846 -3.99 -19.38 32.57
N ASN A 847 -3.33 -18.23 32.38
CA ASN A 847 -3.92 -17.07 31.69
C ASN A 847 -4.25 -17.36 30.21
N LEU A 848 -3.58 -18.34 29.59
CA LEU A 848 -3.94 -18.86 28.26
C LEU A 848 -5.16 -19.80 28.30
N GLY A 849 -5.79 -19.97 29.47
CA GLY A 849 -6.99 -20.79 29.68
C GLY A 849 -6.71 -22.24 30.09
N TRP A 850 -5.47 -22.61 30.40
CA TRP A 850 -5.14 -23.97 30.84
C TRP A 850 -5.31 -24.12 32.35
N ASN A 851 -6.35 -24.83 32.78
CA ASN A 851 -6.64 -25.01 34.19
C ASN A 851 -6.27 -26.41 34.68
N ILE A 852 -5.85 -26.53 35.95
CA ILE A 852 -5.44 -27.81 36.52
C ILE A 852 -6.69 -28.68 36.73
N VAL A 853 -6.69 -29.91 36.24
CA VAL A 853 -7.77 -30.86 36.53
C VAL A 853 -7.62 -31.34 37.98
N ASP A 854 -8.67 -31.22 38.80
CA ASP A 854 -8.69 -31.68 40.19
C ASP A 854 -8.58 -33.22 40.29
N ILE A 855 -7.37 -33.73 40.06
CA ILE A 855 -7.01 -35.14 40.24
C ILE A 855 -5.86 -35.30 41.22
N ASN A 856 -6.17 -35.93 42.36
CA ASN A 856 -5.21 -36.34 43.41
C ASN A 856 -4.08 -37.24 42.92
N TYR A 857 -4.31 -38.08 41.92
CA TYR A 857 -3.30 -39.01 41.41
C TYR A 857 -3.30 -39.01 39.89
N TYR A 858 -2.20 -38.53 39.30
CA TYR A 858 -1.94 -38.62 37.87
C TYR A 858 -0.49 -39.07 37.66
N LYS A 859 -0.32 -40.26 37.09
CA LYS A 859 1.00 -40.81 36.75
C LYS A 859 0.84 -41.61 35.45
N PRO A 860 1.21 -41.06 34.28
CA PRO A 860 1.10 -41.81 33.04
C PRO A 860 2.02 -43.05 33.07
N PRO A 861 1.61 -44.16 32.41
CA PRO A 861 2.39 -45.38 32.35
C PRO A 861 3.54 -45.23 31.36
N ARG A 862 4.70 -44.80 31.86
CA ARG A 862 5.91 -44.59 31.07
C ARG A 862 6.95 -45.69 31.33
N SER A 863 7.84 -45.97 30.37
CA SER A 863 8.57 -47.24 30.21
C SER A 863 9.73 -47.50 31.19
N ASN A 864 10.01 -46.59 32.13
CA ASN A 864 11.20 -46.74 32.97
C ASN A 864 11.03 -47.77 34.09
N ASN A 865 11.56 -48.96 33.82
CA ASN A 865 11.78 -50.11 34.70
C ASN A 865 12.65 -49.84 35.96
N THR A 866 13.04 -48.59 36.24
CA THR A 866 13.71 -48.19 37.48
C THR A 866 12.67 -47.76 38.52
N LEU A 867 11.84 -48.70 38.94
CA LEU A 867 10.75 -48.51 39.92
C LEU A 867 11.22 -48.12 41.35
N ASN A 868 12.52 -47.93 41.59
CA ASN A 868 13.07 -47.82 42.95
C ASN A 868 13.78 -46.47 43.19
N ASN A 869 13.09 -45.59 43.93
CA ASN A 869 13.63 -44.64 44.93
C ASN A 869 14.13 -43.22 44.57
N SER A 870 13.84 -42.63 43.42
CA SER A 870 14.01 -41.16 43.28
C SER A 870 12.65 -40.45 43.27
N SER A 871 12.60 -39.28 43.93
CA SER A 871 11.45 -38.38 44.05
C SER A 871 11.04 -37.84 42.68
N SER A 872 10.40 -38.69 41.87
CA SER A 872 9.94 -38.36 40.52
C SER A 872 9.00 -37.16 40.59
N SER A 873 9.35 -36.11 39.86
CA SER A 873 8.54 -34.91 39.66
C SER A 873 7.09 -35.30 39.33
N LEU A 874 6.14 -34.79 40.11
CA LEU A 874 4.72 -35.04 39.88
C LEU A 874 4.29 -34.30 38.61
N SER A 875 3.90 -35.05 37.56
CA SER A 875 3.14 -34.48 36.44
C SER A 875 1.76 -34.04 36.94
N ILE A 876 1.27 -32.93 36.40
CA ILE A 876 -0.12 -32.51 36.52
C ILE A 876 -0.81 -32.57 35.15
N LEU A 877 -2.11 -32.81 35.17
CA LEU A 877 -2.95 -32.79 33.99
C LEU A 877 -3.74 -31.48 34.01
N CYS A 878 -3.62 -30.71 32.95
CA CYS A 878 -4.38 -29.49 32.71
C CYS A 878 -5.36 -29.70 31.55
N ALA A 879 -6.41 -28.88 31.49
CA ALA A 879 -7.35 -28.86 30.39
C ALA A 879 -7.55 -27.43 29.89
N LEU A 880 -7.59 -27.26 28.57
CA LEU A 880 -7.87 -25.97 27.94
C LEU A 880 -9.34 -25.63 28.13
N GLN A 881 -9.62 -24.48 28.75
CA GLN A 881 -10.95 -23.93 28.89
C GLN A 881 -11.50 -23.54 27.51
N THR A 882 -12.53 -24.25 27.06
CA THR A 882 -13.23 -23.96 25.81
C THR A 882 -14.73 -23.83 26.09
N GLU A 883 -15.48 -23.24 25.15
CA GLU A 883 -16.94 -23.12 25.24
C GLU A 883 -17.66 -24.49 25.32
N GLN A 884 -16.99 -25.57 24.88
CA GLN A 884 -17.53 -26.92 24.92
C GLN A 884 -17.48 -27.54 26.33
N ILE A 885 -16.65 -27.01 27.23
CA ILE A 885 -16.54 -27.50 28.60
C ILE A 885 -17.70 -26.96 29.42
N PRO A 886 -18.48 -27.82 30.09
CA PRO A 886 -19.63 -27.38 30.87
C PRO A 886 -19.21 -26.56 32.09
N LYS A 887 -20.04 -25.57 32.42
CA LYS A 887 -19.93 -24.75 33.62
C LYS A 887 -20.82 -25.29 34.73
N LEU A 888 -20.44 -25.09 35.99
CA LEU A 888 -21.34 -25.23 37.13
C LEU A 888 -22.35 -24.08 37.14
N ASP A 889 -23.39 -24.24 37.96
CA ASP A 889 -24.48 -23.25 38.07
C ASP A 889 -24.00 -21.88 38.62
N ASP A 890 -22.78 -21.80 39.15
CA ASP A 890 -22.12 -20.57 39.59
C ASP A 890 -21.56 -19.72 38.42
N LEU A 891 -21.69 -20.20 37.17
CA LEU A 891 -21.25 -19.57 35.90
C LEU A 891 -19.75 -19.32 35.75
N THR A 892 -18.95 -19.48 36.80
CA THR A 892 -17.50 -19.23 36.79
C THR A 892 -16.68 -20.51 36.79
N THR A 893 -17.18 -21.59 37.39
CA THR A 893 -16.39 -22.81 37.59
C THR A 893 -16.62 -23.81 36.46
N PHE A 894 -15.57 -24.21 35.76
CA PHE A 894 -15.62 -25.22 34.71
C PHE A 894 -15.32 -26.62 35.27
N TYR A 895 -15.85 -27.66 34.63
CA TYR A 895 -15.57 -29.03 35.02
C TYR A 895 -15.49 -30.00 33.83
N ILE A 896 -14.68 -31.05 33.97
CA ILE A 896 -14.63 -32.17 33.03
C ILE A 896 -15.63 -33.25 33.50
N PRO A 897 -16.58 -33.67 32.65
CA PRO A 897 -17.46 -34.79 32.96
C PRO A 897 -16.68 -36.08 33.19
N ARG A 898 -17.08 -36.89 34.18
CA ARG A 898 -16.43 -38.19 34.49
C ARG A 898 -16.22 -39.05 33.25
N GLU A 899 -17.25 -39.22 32.43
CA GLU A 899 -17.20 -40.12 31.28
C GLU A 899 -16.21 -39.63 30.21
N LEU A 900 -16.08 -38.31 30.05
CA LEU A 900 -15.10 -37.72 29.12
C LEU A 900 -13.66 -37.97 29.62
N LEU A 901 -13.38 -37.67 30.90
CA LEU A 901 -12.06 -37.92 31.49
C LEU A 901 -11.71 -39.41 31.43
N ARG A 902 -12.67 -40.30 31.70
CA ARG A 902 -12.49 -41.74 31.63
C ARG A 902 -12.21 -42.23 30.21
N ALA A 903 -12.93 -41.71 29.21
CA ALA A 903 -12.71 -42.01 27.81
C ALA A 903 -11.32 -41.53 27.35
N PHE A 904 -10.92 -40.33 27.76
CA PHE A 904 -9.59 -39.78 27.52
C PHE A 904 -8.49 -40.66 28.12
N ILE A 905 -8.52 -40.91 29.43
CA ILE A 905 -7.48 -41.70 30.12
C ILE A 905 -7.37 -43.10 29.51
N LYS A 906 -8.50 -43.75 29.22
CA LYS A 906 -8.51 -45.07 28.58
C LYS A 906 -7.83 -45.03 27.21
N SER A 907 -8.10 -44.00 26.41
CA SER A 907 -7.54 -43.85 25.06
C SER A 907 -6.06 -43.48 25.09
N TYR A 908 -5.69 -42.50 25.90
CA TYR A 908 -4.31 -42.01 26.06
C TYR A 908 -3.40 -43.07 26.67
N TRP A 909 -3.87 -43.85 27.63
CA TRP A 909 -3.04 -44.90 28.21
C TRP A 909 -2.94 -46.12 27.30
N ALA A 910 -4.03 -46.54 26.64
CA ALA A 910 -3.95 -47.61 25.65
C ALA A 910 -2.93 -47.29 24.53
N THR A 911 -2.87 -46.01 24.17
CA THR A 911 -1.87 -45.41 23.29
C THR A 911 -0.46 -45.63 23.84
N LEU A 912 -0.16 -45.10 25.05
CA LEU A 912 1.15 -45.25 25.69
C LEU A 912 1.59 -46.72 25.86
N PHE A 913 0.68 -47.62 26.24
CA PHE A 913 1.02 -49.04 26.38
C PHE A 913 1.37 -49.69 25.05
N THR A 914 0.65 -49.34 23.99
CA THR A 914 0.94 -49.84 22.65
C THR A 914 2.33 -49.38 22.20
N ARG A 915 2.67 -48.11 22.44
CA ARG A 915 4.00 -47.55 22.14
C ARG A 915 5.11 -48.23 22.95
N ASN A 916 4.86 -48.45 24.24
CA ASN A 916 5.82 -49.05 25.16
C ASN A 916 5.86 -50.58 25.10
N GLN A 917 5.12 -51.21 24.18
CA GLN A 917 5.01 -52.67 24.03
C GLN A 917 4.61 -53.40 25.33
N ILE A 918 3.87 -52.71 26.21
CA ILE A 918 3.37 -53.27 27.47
C ILE A 918 2.05 -53.99 27.19
N SER A 919 1.89 -55.19 27.74
CA SER A 919 0.68 -55.97 27.52
C SER A 919 -0.55 -55.34 28.19
N ILE A 920 -1.73 -55.48 27.57
CA ILE A 920 -3.01 -55.03 28.14
C ILE A 920 -3.26 -55.70 29.52
N GLU A 921 -2.77 -56.91 29.72
CA GLU A 921 -2.88 -57.62 31.00
C GLU A 921 -2.07 -56.96 32.12
N GLU A 922 -0.82 -56.55 31.85
CA GLU A 922 0.01 -55.79 32.80
C GLU A 922 -0.64 -54.45 33.15
N PHE A 923 -1.26 -53.79 32.16
CA PHE A 923 -2.01 -52.57 32.40
C PHE A 923 -3.20 -52.78 33.35
N SER A 924 -4.00 -53.82 33.12
CA SER A 924 -5.18 -54.09 33.95
C SER A 924 -4.82 -54.30 35.43
N LYS A 925 -3.58 -54.72 35.70
CA LYS A 925 -3.04 -54.98 37.03
C LYS A 925 -2.21 -53.82 37.61
N SER A 926 -1.95 -52.76 36.85
CA SER A 926 -1.09 -51.68 37.34
C SER A 926 -1.78 -50.91 38.48
N GLU A 927 -1.01 -50.59 39.53
CA GLU A 927 -1.50 -49.81 40.68
C GLU A 927 -2.04 -48.45 40.21
N THR A 928 -1.36 -47.84 39.24
CA THR A 928 -1.74 -46.60 38.59
C THR A 928 -3.14 -46.68 37.98
N ASN A 929 -3.43 -47.76 37.23
CA ASN A 929 -4.74 -47.96 36.64
C ASN A 929 -5.82 -48.20 37.69
N THR A 930 -5.49 -48.93 38.75
CA THR A 930 -6.42 -49.18 39.85
C THR A 930 -6.78 -47.87 40.57
N LYS A 931 -5.78 -47.05 40.92
CA LYS A 931 -5.98 -45.75 41.59
C LYS A 931 -6.78 -44.77 40.73
N MET A 932 -6.46 -44.66 39.45
CA MET A 932 -7.16 -43.76 38.55
C MET A 932 -8.60 -44.22 38.27
N ASN A 933 -8.85 -45.52 38.16
CA ASN A 933 -10.21 -46.06 38.06
C ASN A 933 -11.01 -45.86 39.36
N GLN A 934 -10.39 -45.99 40.54
CA GLN A 934 -11.03 -45.70 41.81
C GLN A 934 -11.42 -44.22 41.91
N GLN A 935 -10.52 -43.33 41.51
CA GLN A 935 -10.74 -41.89 41.55
C GLN A 935 -11.79 -41.43 40.53
N THR A 936 -11.76 -41.96 39.30
CA THR A 936 -12.80 -41.66 38.30
C THR A 936 -14.17 -42.20 38.71
N LYS A 937 -14.24 -43.30 39.48
CA LYS A 937 -15.52 -43.81 40.01
C LYS A 937 -16.08 -43.01 41.18
N SER A 938 -15.24 -42.34 41.97
CA SER A 938 -15.67 -41.66 43.19
C SER A 938 -16.20 -40.24 42.98
N ARG A 939 -16.02 -39.66 41.79
CA ARG A 939 -16.46 -38.29 41.44
C ARG A 939 -17.24 -38.29 40.13
N ASP A 940 -18.36 -37.57 40.08
CA ASP A 940 -19.14 -37.40 38.83
C ASP A 940 -18.57 -36.30 37.91
N LYS A 941 -17.82 -35.35 38.49
CA LYS A 941 -17.26 -34.17 37.84
C LYS A 941 -15.87 -33.88 38.38
N PHE A 942 -14.98 -33.36 37.55
CA PHE A 942 -13.62 -32.95 37.92
C PHE A 942 -13.48 -31.45 37.69
N LEU A 943 -13.29 -30.68 38.76
CA LEU A 943 -13.19 -29.22 38.66
C LEU A 943 -11.90 -28.82 37.92
N LEU A 944 -11.99 -27.74 37.16
CA LEU A 944 -10.85 -27.03 36.63
C LEU A 944 -10.45 -25.98 37.67
N LEU A 945 -9.28 -26.18 38.28
CA LEU A 945 -8.75 -25.35 39.34
C LEU A 945 -7.94 -24.20 38.75
N ASP A 946 -8.19 -23.02 39.29
CA ASP A 946 -7.32 -21.86 39.18
C ASP A 946 -6.08 -21.99 40.09
#